data_AF-A0A3M7N6Z7-F1
#
_entry.id   AF-A0A3M7N6Z7-F1
#
_cell.length_a   1.000
_cell.length_b   1.000
_cell.length_c   1.000
_cell.angle_alpha   90.00
_cell.angle_beta   90.00
_cell.angle_gamma   90.00
#
_symmetry.space_group_name_H-M   'P 1'
#
loop_
_entity.id
_entity.type
_entity.pdbx_description
1 polymer ?
#
loop_
_entity_poly.entity_id
_entity_poly.type
_entity_poly.pdbx_seq_one_letter_code
_entity_poly.pdbx_strand_id
1 'polypeptide(L)'
;MDLSVKYRLQVYVFGEGSSGELGLGPVKSTEVKSPRVNPHLAGVVGVGTGGMHAIALAADNKTLLTWGNHNGVYGFTFDRQTGKIVREQREPMQIPGLKNITQISVGGNFALALDADGQVFSWGCGEQNELGHRVLERRRAAALLPTRVGLPKRTKIASIHAAANHSFAIERVPSLEGMQMKMVAGGLHHSIGLTQSGDCLVWGRLDGFQSGLDLSSQQPQKLPPLDDDPASKDILVDSRGKPRILVNATALPIPRCVYVAAGSDHNIAVTEEGRAYSWGFNATYQCGQGPNGEDEIQTPRLMDGRAIRDQKIVWAGAGGQVKSPSHHTMHGFVGALMLISALVAVLASPTAAATTHTSNWAVLVSTSRFWFNYRHLANTLSLYRTVKRLGIPDSQILLMLPDDMACNPRNAFPGTVYSNSNRALDLYGENVEVDYRGYEVTVENFIRLLTDRWGDAAADAGVHVPSSKRLLTDEGSNILIYMTGHGGSEFLKFQDSEEISSWDLADAFAQMHEKRRYNELLFMIDTCQANTMYRHFYSPGLLATGSSEEDESSYSHHADNDVGVAVIDRWTYYVLDFLETQVTGPTSEKTLGDLFDSYDFEKVHSNAGVRWDLFPGGEHAGRNRRVVDFFGNVQSVEVQQNNTRDLLELRHDLEVLRRLADEYYAAAAAAEEGNGTDQSSAPYGH
;
A
#
# COMPACT_ATOMS: atom_id res chain seq x y z
N MET A 1 21.66 8.21 -25.23
CA MET A 1 22.40 8.00 -26.50
C MET A 1 23.40 6.88 -26.27
N ASP A 2 23.34 5.81 -27.05
CA ASP A 2 24.36 4.75 -27.05
C ASP A 2 25.58 5.28 -27.84
N LEU A 3 26.71 5.44 -27.15
CA LEU A 3 27.94 6.06 -27.68
C LEU A 3 28.91 5.03 -28.27
N SER A 4 28.44 3.82 -28.57
CA SER A 4 29.25 2.73 -29.15
C SER A 4 29.84 3.07 -30.53
N VAL A 5 29.34 4.11 -31.22
CA VAL A 5 29.95 4.65 -32.45
C VAL A 5 30.31 6.14 -32.26
N LYS A 6 31.60 6.44 -32.15
CA LYS A 6 32.12 7.77 -31.77
C LYS A 6 32.48 8.63 -32.98
N TYR A 7 31.50 9.31 -33.56
CA TYR A 7 31.78 10.43 -34.46
C TYR A 7 32.00 11.71 -33.65
N ARG A 8 32.97 12.52 -34.05
CA ARG A 8 33.08 13.88 -33.53
C ARG A 8 31.87 14.67 -34.02
N LEU A 9 31.15 15.29 -33.10
CA LEU A 9 29.95 16.06 -33.41
C LEU A 9 30.33 17.50 -33.74
N GLN A 10 29.62 18.08 -34.71
CA GLN A 10 29.54 19.52 -34.89
C GLN A 10 28.22 19.98 -34.27
N VAL A 11 28.28 20.73 -33.17
CA VAL A 11 27.09 21.10 -32.39
C VAL A 11 26.57 22.46 -32.84
N TYR A 12 25.31 22.51 -33.28
CA TYR A 12 24.59 23.75 -33.58
C TYR A 12 23.59 24.03 -32.46
N VAL A 13 23.51 25.28 -32.02
CA VAL A 13 22.61 25.75 -30.96
C VAL A 13 21.68 26.85 -31.48
N PHE A 14 20.45 26.88 -30.97
CA PHE A 14 19.41 27.87 -31.29
C PHE A 14 18.35 27.86 -30.17
N GLY A 15 17.53 28.91 -30.08
CA GLY A 15 16.51 29.09 -29.06
C GLY A 15 16.83 30.20 -28.06
N GLU A 16 16.17 30.13 -26.90
CA GLU A 16 16.44 30.99 -25.75
C GLU A 16 17.73 30.57 -25.05
N GLY A 17 18.47 31.55 -24.54
CA GLY A 17 19.76 31.39 -23.85
C GLY A 17 19.91 32.35 -22.68
N SER A 18 18.78 32.77 -22.07
CA SER A 18 18.73 33.73 -20.97
C SER A 18 19.45 33.22 -19.71
N SER A 19 19.56 31.89 -19.57
CA SER A 19 20.26 31.19 -18.48
C SER A 19 21.65 30.68 -18.86
N GLY A 20 22.13 30.98 -20.07
CA GLY A 20 23.42 30.51 -20.58
C GLY A 20 23.42 29.08 -21.14
N GLU A 21 22.26 28.43 -21.25
CA GLU A 21 22.03 27.07 -21.73
C GLU A 21 22.49 26.82 -23.18
N LEU A 22 22.66 27.87 -23.98
CA LEU A 22 23.25 27.79 -25.32
C LEU A 22 24.78 27.62 -25.31
N GLY A 23 25.44 27.91 -24.19
CA GLY A 23 26.88 27.69 -24.01
C GLY A 23 27.77 28.52 -24.93
N LEU A 24 27.33 29.70 -25.36
CA LEU A 24 28.05 30.57 -26.31
C LEU A 24 28.98 31.59 -25.63
N GLY A 25 29.00 31.63 -24.30
CA GLY A 25 29.76 32.59 -23.51
C GLY A 25 29.05 33.91 -23.25
N PRO A 26 29.78 34.96 -22.83
CA PRO A 26 29.22 36.26 -22.44
C PRO A 26 28.77 37.10 -23.65
N VAL A 27 28.06 36.47 -24.60
CA VAL A 27 27.53 37.12 -25.79
C VAL A 27 26.32 37.96 -25.41
N LYS A 28 26.22 39.19 -25.96
CA LYS A 28 25.10 40.13 -25.73
C LYS A 28 23.72 39.62 -26.17
N SER A 29 23.64 38.53 -26.93
CA SER A 29 22.37 37.98 -27.45
C SER A 29 21.92 36.84 -26.57
N THR A 30 20.82 37.04 -25.84
CA THR A 30 20.14 36.01 -25.03
C THR A 30 19.28 35.07 -25.87
N GLU A 31 19.21 35.27 -27.18
CA GLU A 31 18.45 34.43 -28.10
C GLU A 31 19.24 34.16 -29.39
N VAL A 32 19.10 32.95 -29.93
CA VAL A 32 19.68 32.53 -31.21
C VAL A 32 18.56 32.02 -32.11
N LYS A 33 18.04 32.88 -32.99
CA LYS A 33 16.87 32.59 -33.84
C LYS A 33 17.16 31.67 -35.03
N SER A 34 18.43 31.33 -35.28
CA SER A 34 18.83 30.43 -36.36
C SER A 34 20.02 29.57 -35.92
N PRO A 35 20.08 28.28 -36.28
CA PRO A 35 21.13 27.36 -35.84
C PRO A 35 22.54 27.93 -36.07
N ARG A 36 23.33 28.02 -34.99
CA ARG A 36 24.71 28.51 -35.02
C ARG A 36 25.65 27.48 -34.42
N VAL A 37 26.81 27.26 -35.04
CA VAL A 37 27.84 26.39 -34.47
C VAL A 37 28.30 26.93 -33.12
N ASN A 38 28.29 26.09 -32.09
CA ASN A 38 28.90 26.41 -30.81
C ASN A 38 30.43 26.15 -30.88
N PRO A 39 31.28 27.21 -30.81
CA PRO A 39 32.73 27.06 -30.95
C PRO A 39 33.39 26.35 -29.75
N HIS A 40 32.72 26.29 -28.59
CA HIS A 40 33.24 25.70 -27.36
C HIS A 40 33.01 24.18 -27.28
N LEU A 41 32.23 23.60 -28.19
CA LEU A 41 31.88 22.17 -28.21
C LEU A 41 32.62 21.38 -29.30
N ALA A 42 33.79 21.84 -29.72
CA ALA A 42 34.62 21.11 -30.67
C ALA A 42 35.14 19.79 -30.07
N GLY A 43 34.91 18.66 -30.75
CA GLY A 43 35.44 17.36 -30.33
C GLY A 43 34.62 16.61 -29.29
N VAL A 44 33.34 16.99 -29.11
CA VAL A 44 32.38 16.23 -28.30
C VAL A 44 31.80 15.05 -29.10
N VAL A 45 31.43 13.99 -28.40
CA VAL A 45 30.86 12.75 -28.96
C VAL A 45 29.42 12.52 -28.51
N GLY A 46 28.95 13.26 -27.50
CA GLY A 46 27.57 13.23 -27.04
C GLY A 46 27.18 14.54 -26.40
N VAL A 47 25.91 14.91 -26.53
CA VAL A 47 25.32 16.09 -25.91
C VAL A 47 24.00 15.66 -25.27
N GLY A 48 23.72 16.17 -24.08
CA GLY A 48 22.44 16.06 -23.41
C GLY A 48 21.97 17.45 -22.97
N THR A 49 20.68 17.69 -23.07
CA THR A 49 20.05 18.98 -22.79
C THR A 49 18.92 18.78 -21.80
N GLY A 50 18.89 19.59 -20.74
CA GLY A 50 17.85 19.65 -19.73
C GLY A 50 16.99 20.90 -19.90
N GLY A 51 16.32 21.34 -18.83
CA GLY A 51 15.45 22.51 -18.85
C GLY A 51 16.22 23.83 -19.02
N MET A 52 17.19 24.10 -18.13
CA MET A 52 17.99 25.34 -18.13
C MET A 52 19.50 25.07 -18.20
N HIS A 53 19.88 23.84 -18.55
CA HIS A 53 21.27 23.38 -18.57
C HIS A 53 21.53 22.35 -19.64
N ALA A 54 22.80 22.13 -19.95
CA ALA A 54 23.23 21.12 -20.88
C ALA A 54 24.58 20.53 -20.47
N ILE A 55 24.83 19.31 -20.94
CA ILE A 55 26.09 18.62 -20.76
C ILE A 55 26.61 18.08 -22.09
N ALA A 56 27.92 17.93 -22.20
CA ALA A 56 28.55 17.29 -23.33
C ALA A 56 29.67 16.35 -22.88
N LEU A 57 29.78 15.21 -23.55
CA LEU A 57 30.87 14.27 -23.36
C LEU A 57 31.92 14.50 -24.45
N ALA A 58 33.17 14.77 -24.04
CA ALA A 58 34.30 14.88 -24.96
C ALA A 58 34.74 13.50 -25.47
N ALA A 59 35.40 13.48 -26.63
CA ALA A 59 35.90 12.26 -27.26
C ALA A 59 36.92 11.47 -26.41
N ASP A 60 37.51 12.07 -25.38
CA ASP A 60 38.46 11.43 -24.46
C ASP A 60 37.78 10.51 -23.42
N ASN A 61 36.44 10.44 -23.38
CA ASN A 61 35.62 9.71 -22.41
C ASN A 61 35.92 10.01 -20.93
N LYS A 62 36.64 11.10 -20.65
CA LYS A 62 37.06 11.53 -19.31
C LYS A 62 36.59 12.94 -19.00
N THR A 63 36.34 13.73 -20.03
CA THR A 63 35.94 15.11 -19.89
C THR A 63 34.44 15.22 -20.17
N LEU A 64 33.67 15.45 -19.11
CA LEU A 64 32.28 15.85 -19.20
C LEU A 64 32.20 17.36 -18.94
N LEU A 65 31.61 18.07 -19.89
CA LEU A 65 31.36 19.49 -19.82
C LEU A 65 29.91 19.69 -19.37
N THR A 66 29.66 20.68 -18.53
CA THR A 66 28.33 21.13 -18.13
C THR A 66 28.23 22.64 -18.36
N TRP A 67 27.04 23.19 -18.57
CA TRP A 67 26.77 24.63 -18.59
C TRP A 67 25.28 24.96 -18.43
N GLY A 68 24.98 26.24 -18.25
CA GLY A 68 23.65 26.75 -17.93
C GLY A 68 23.48 27.05 -16.44
N ASN A 69 22.24 26.97 -15.96
CA ASN A 69 21.86 27.34 -14.61
C ASN A 69 20.91 26.29 -14.00
N HIS A 70 20.96 26.17 -12.69
CA HIS A 70 20.05 25.45 -11.83
C HIS A 70 19.22 26.45 -10.99
N ASN A 71 17.90 26.40 -11.14
CA ASN A 71 16.93 27.24 -10.41
C ASN A 71 17.17 28.77 -10.49
N GLY A 72 17.85 29.23 -11.56
CA GLY A 72 18.07 30.66 -11.78
C GLY A 72 19.19 31.31 -10.94
N VAL A 73 19.94 30.56 -10.11
CA VAL A 73 20.91 31.14 -9.15
C VAL A 73 22.32 30.51 -9.19
N TYR A 74 22.49 29.27 -9.67
CA TYR A 74 23.79 28.57 -9.61
C TYR A 74 24.08 27.71 -10.85
N GLY A 75 25.33 27.68 -11.31
CA GLY A 75 25.84 26.70 -12.28
C GLY A 75 26.19 25.36 -11.64
N PHE A 76 26.55 24.37 -12.47
CA PHE A 76 26.80 22.98 -12.06
C PHE A 76 28.27 22.69 -11.73
N THR A 77 29.05 23.73 -11.41
CA THR A 77 30.49 23.59 -11.14
C THR A 77 31.03 24.71 -10.25
N PHE A 78 32.28 24.55 -9.81
CA PHE A 78 33.01 25.50 -8.97
C PHE A 78 34.20 26.07 -9.73
N ASP A 79 34.52 27.33 -9.47
CA ASP A 79 35.73 27.97 -9.95
C ASP A 79 36.95 27.30 -9.27
N ARG A 80 37.87 26.74 -10.07
CA ARG A 80 39.05 26.01 -9.56
C ARG A 80 40.05 26.90 -8.80
N GLN A 81 40.05 28.20 -9.02
CA GLN A 81 40.96 29.14 -8.37
C GLN A 81 40.39 29.64 -7.03
N THR A 82 39.08 29.85 -6.96
CA THR A 82 38.41 30.42 -5.78
C THR A 82 37.65 29.40 -4.94
N GLY A 83 37.41 28.19 -5.44
CA GLY A 83 36.64 27.15 -4.79
C GLY A 83 35.14 27.50 -4.59
N LYS A 84 34.66 28.59 -5.18
CA LYS A 84 33.28 29.06 -5.06
C LYS A 84 32.41 28.52 -6.18
N ILE A 85 31.12 28.30 -5.91
CA ILE A 85 30.13 27.92 -6.91
C ILE A 85 30.06 29.03 -7.97
N VAL A 86 30.15 28.65 -9.24
CA VAL A 86 29.94 29.60 -10.33
C VAL A 86 28.44 29.87 -10.43
N ARG A 87 28.01 31.11 -10.20
CA ARG A 87 26.58 31.48 -10.17
C ARG A 87 25.90 31.39 -11.53
N GLU A 88 26.63 31.68 -12.60
CA GLU A 88 26.10 31.65 -13.95
C GLU A 88 27.15 31.09 -14.90
N GLN A 89 26.84 29.94 -15.51
CA GLN A 89 27.78 29.21 -16.35
C GLN A 89 27.38 29.33 -17.83
N ARG A 90 27.81 30.43 -18.46
CA ARG A 90 27.48 30.72 -19.87
C ARG A 90 28.35 29.98 -20.90
N GLU A 91 29.38 29.29 -20.45
CA GLU A 91 30.29 28.48 -21.28
C GLU A 91 30.38 27.04 -20.76
N PRO A 92 30.57 26.04 -21.64
CA PRO A 92 30.89 24.68 -21.25
C PRO A 92 32.13 24.65 -20.33
N MET A 93 31.97 24.17 -19.09
CA MET A 93 33.10 23.93 -18.19
C MET A 93 33.14 22.48 -17.73
N GLN A 94 34.35 21.99 -17.50
CA GLN A 94 34.58 20.61 -17.09
C GLN A 94 34.09 20.36 -15.66
N ILE A 95 33.35 19.26 -15.48
CA ILE A 95 33.01 18.72 -14.16
C ILE A 95 34.09 17.74 -13.69
N PRO A 96 34.62 17.87 -12.46
CA PRO A 96 35.65 16.96 -11.95
C PRO A 96 35.04 15.63 -11.48
N GLY A 97 35.90 14.60 -11.35
CA GLY A 97 35.57 13.37 -10.63
C GLY A 97 35.03 12.21 -11.46
N LEU A 98 34.68 12.43 -12.73
CA LEU A 98 34.20 11.37 -13.63
C LEU A 98 35.30 10.85 -14.55
N LYS A 99 35.31 9.53 -14.80
CA LYS A 99 36.24 8.86 -15.71
C LYS A 99 35.52 7.71 -16.42
N ASN A 100 35.95 7.41 -17.65
CA ASN A 100 35.47 6.26 -18.44
C ASN A 100 33.95 6.25 -18.66
N ILE A 101 33.36 7.42 -18.94
CA ILE A 101 31.91 7.53 -19.15
C ILE A 101 31.52 6.93 -20.50
N THR A 102 30.48 6.09 -20.47
CA THR A 102 29.93 5.35 -21.62
C THR A 102 28.57 5.88 -22.03
N GLN A 103 27.81 6.45 -21.11
CA GLN A 103 26.51 7.06 -21.39
C GLN A 103 26.28 8.30 -20.50
N ILE A 104 25.59 9.28 -21.08
CA ILE A 104 25.07 10.45 -20.37
C ILE A 104 23.56 10.54 -20.56
N SER A 105 22.84 11.04 -19.56
CA SER A 105 21.41 11.33 -19.63
C SER A 105 21.09 12.56 -18.78
N VAL A 106 20.11 13.36 -19.21
CA VAL A 106 19.82 14.67 -18.59
C VAL A 106 18.33 14.75 -18.31
N GLY A 107 17.98 15.13 -17.09
CA GLY A 107 16.60 15.40 -16.68
C GLY A 107 16.31 16.89 -16.66
N GLY A 108 15.25 17.31 -15.97
CA GLY A 108 14.82 18.71 -15.91
C GLY A 108 15.91 19.63 -15.36
N ASN A 109 16.41 19.33 -14.15
CA ASN A 109 17.43 20.12 -13.45
C ASN A 109 18.60 19.27 -12.89
N PHE A 110 18.79 18.07 -13.42
CA PHE A 110 19.84 17.13 -12.98
C PHE A 110 20.45 16.38 -14.16
N ALA A 111 21.55 15.67 -13.92
CA ALA A 111 22.26 14.88 -14.91
C ALA A 111 22.70 13.53 -14.32
N LEU A 112 22.82 12.56 -15.21
CA LEU A 112 23.29 11.20 -14.96
C LEU A 112 24.48 10.88 -15.87
N ALA A 113 25.44 10.12 -15.34
CA ALA A 113 26.50 9.50 -16.12
C ALA A 113 26.66 8.03 -15.73
N LEU A 114 26.87 7.19 -16.73
CA LEU A 114 27.19 5.77 -16.59
C LEU A 114 28.65 5.57 -16.98
N ASP A 115 29.42 4.90 -16.13
CA ASP A 115 30.79 4.51 -16.45
C ASP A 115 30.87 3.11 -17.10
N ALA A 116 32.05 2.76 -17.60
CA ALA A 116 32.32 1.45 -18.20
C ALA A 116 32.24 0.28 -17.22
N ASP A 117 32.28 0.54 -15.92
CA ASP A 117 32.18 -0.46 -14.86
C ASP A 117 30.71 -0.73 -14.45
N GLY A 118 29.75 -0.02 -15.05
CA GLY A 118 28.32 -0.14 -14.76
C GLY A 118 27.85 0.68 -13.56
N GLN A 119 28.66 1.65 -13.09
CA GLN A 119 28.32 2.55 -12.00
C GLN A 119 27.61 3.80 -12.54
N VAL A 120 26.57 4.21 -11.81
CA VAL A 120 25.79 5.40 -12.12
C VAL A 120 26.20 6.54 -11.19
N PHE A 121 26.42 7.71 -11.76
CA PHE A 121 26.68 8.96 -11.06
C PHE A 121 25.57 9.95 -11.37
N SER A 122 25.15 10.73 -10.38
CA SER A 122 24.12 11.75 -10.51
C SER A 122 24.52 13.04 -9.80
N TRP A 123 24.11 14.18 -10.36
CA TRP A 123 24.31 15.52 -9.78
C TRP A 123 23.29 16.54 -10.32
N GLY A 124 23.11 17.65 -9.60
CA GLY A 124 22.17 18.73 -9.92
C GLY A 124 21.15 18.95 -8.81
N CYS A 125 19.92 19.30 -9.20
CA CYS A 125 18.78 19.39 -8.28
C CYS A 125 18.45 18.00 -7.73
N GLY A 126 18.24 17.90 -6.41
CA GLY A 126 17.73 16.69 -5.76
C GLY A 126 16.52 16.97 -4.88
N GLU A 127 15.79 18.08 -5.13
CA GLU A 127 14.62 18.46 -4.33
C GLU A 127 13.47 17.45 -4.46
N GLN A 128 13.40 16.66 -5.54
CA GLN A 128 12.43 15.57 -5.73
C GLN A 128 13.09 14.18 -5.69
N ASN A 129 14.24 14.05 -5.04
CA ASN A 129 15.02 12.81 -4.94
C ASN A 129 15.50 12.23 -6.30
N GLU A 130 15.56 13.03 -7.36
CA GLU A 130 15.90 12.57 -8.71
C GLU A 130 17.33 12.03 -8.83
N LEU A 131 18.19 12.34 -7.85
CA LEU A 131 19.57 11.90 -7.81
C LEU A 131 19.74 10.44 -7.32
N GLY A 132 18.72 9.85 -6.67
CA GLY A 132 18.83 8.48 -6.15
C GLY A 132 19.81 8.31 -4.98
N HIS A 133 20.22 9.41 -4.34
CA HIS A 133 21.00 9.42 -3.10
C HIS A 133 20.61 10.62 -2.22
N ARG A 134 20.91 10.54 -0.92
CA ARG A 134 20.47 11.54 0.08
C ARG A 134 21.27 12.83 -0.04
N VAL A 135 20.60 13.93 -0.38
CA VAL A 135 21.17 15.29 -0.32
C VAL A 135 20.96 15.87 1.08
N LEU A 136 22.03 16.08 1.84
CA LEU A 136 21.95 16.76 3.14
C LEU A 136 21.79 18.26 2.92
N GLU A 137 20.82 18.87 3.59
CA GLU A 137 20.50 20.30 3.45
C GLU A 137 21.71 21.22 3.71
N ARG A 138 22.47 20.94 4.77
CA ARG A 138 23.73 21.63 5.09
C ARG A 138 24.84 21.46 4.04
N ARG A 139 24.66 20.60 3.03
CA ARG A 139 25.59 20.31 1.92
C ARG A 139 24.89 20.32 0.55
N ARG A 140 23.84 21.11 0.34
CA ARG A 140 23.18 21.25 -0.98
C ARG A 140 24.17 21.53 -2.13
N ALA A 141 25.19 22.35 -1.87
CA ALA A 141 26.27 22.62 -2.82
C ALA A 141 27.02 21.36 -3.32
N ALA A 142 27.13 20.32 -2.49
CA ALA A 142 27.80 19.08 -2.86
C ALA A 142 26.98 18.24 -3.85
N ALA A 143 25.66 18.42 -3.91
CA ALA A 143 24.80 17.74 -4.89
C ALA A 143 25.06 18.21 -6.33
N LEU A 144 25.71 19.37 -6.51
CA LEU A 144 26.16 19.85 -7.82
C LEU A 144 27.39 19.09 -8.34
N LEU A 145 28.01 18.23 -7.52
CA LEU A 145 29.12 17.38 -7.93
C LEU A 145 28.66 15.94 -8.19
N PRO A 146 29.24 15.25 -9.19
CA PRO A 146 28.91 13.87 -9.49
C PRO A 146 29.11 12.98 -8.28
N THR A 147 28.01 12.39 -7.82
CA THR A 147 28.00 11.48 -6.68
C THR A 147 27.49 10.13 -7.14
N ARG A 148 28.15 9.05 -6.68
CA ARG A 148 27.76 7.68 -7.06
C ARG A 148 26.40 7.33 -6.45
N VAL A 149 25.50 6.82 -7.29
CA VAL A 149 24.19 6.30 -6.87
C VAL A 149 24.39 4.97 -6.13
N GLY A 150 23.74 4.83 -4.98
CA GLY A 150 23.86 3.66 -4.09
C GLY A 150 23.09 2.43 -4.59
N LEU A 151 23.53 1.84 -5.70
CA LEU A 151 22.95 0.60 -6.24
C LEU A 151 23.56 -0.65 -5.55
N PRO A 152 22.83 -1.79 -5.49
CA PRO A 152 23.35 -3.03 -4.91
C PRO A 152 24.72 -3.42 -5.50
N LYS A 153 25.63 -3.95 -4.68
CA LYS A 153 27.04 -4.18 -5.04
C LYS A 153 27.27 -5.10 -6.26
N ARG A 154 26.25 -5.87 -6.69
CA ARG A 154 26.32 -6.81 -7.82
C ARG A 154 25.68 -6.28 -9.10
N THR A 155 25.02 -5.13 -9.05
CA THR A 155 24.26 -4.58 -10.17
C THR A 155 25.19 -3.96 -11.19
N LYS A 156 25.15 -4.45 -12.44
CA LYS A 156 25.85 -3.83 -13.58
C LYS A 156 24.83 -3.14 -14.47
N ILE A 157 24.75 -1.82 -14.37
CA ILE A 157 23.83 -1.04 -15.18
C ILE A 157 24.30 -1.03 -16.64
N ALA A 158 23.39 -1.42 -17.52
CA ALA A 158 23.61 -1.46 -18.95
C ALA A 158 23.21 -0.16 -19.64
N SER A 159 22.20 0.55 -19.11
CA SER A 159 21.84 1.86 -19.64
C SER A 159 21.14 2.76 -18.61
N ILE A 160 21.25 4.07 -18.83
CA ILE A 160 20.63 5.10 -17.98
C ILE A 160 19.71 6.01 -18.78
N HIS A 161 18.59 6.40 -18.19
CA HIS A 161 17.61 7.31 -18.79
C HIS A 161 17.09 8.29 -17.74
N ALA A 162 16.92 9.54 -18.12
CA ALA A 162 16.33 10.59 -17.30
C ALA A 162 15.17 11.22 -18.05
N ALA A 163 14.10 11.51 -17.31
CA ALA A 163 12.99 12.35 -17.73
C ALA A 163 12.99 13.64 -16.89
N ALA A 164 11.93 14.44 -16.98
CA ALA A 164 11.85 15.74 -16.28
C ALA A 164 12.21 15.63 -14.78
N ASN A 165 11.56 14.70 -14.06
CA ASN A 165 11.69 14.58 -12.60
C ASN A 165 11.99 13.14 -12.12
N HIS A 166 12.40 12.22 -13.00
CA HIS A 166 12.70 10.84 -12.61
C HIS A 166 13.78 10.21 -13.48
N SER A 167 14.40 9.15 -12.97
CA SER A 167 15.53 8.46 -13.61
C SER A 167 15.37 6.94 -13.57
N PHE A 168 15.82 6.28 -14.63
CA PHE A 168 15.93 4.83 -14.74
C PHE A 168 17.39 4.42 -14.89
N ALA A 169 17.78 3.39 -14.14
CA ALA A 169 19.03 2.65 -14.35
C ALA A 169 18.64 1.21 -14.70
N ILE A 170 18.93 0.79 -15.92
CA ILE A 170 18.48 -0.48 -16.50
C ILE A 170 19.63 -1.47 -16.46
N GLU A 171 19.45 -2.57 -15.74
CA GLU A 171 20.35 -3.72 -15.74
C GLU A 171 19.95 -4.73 -16.83
N ARG A 172 20.93 -5.37 -17.49
CA ARG A 172 20.65 -6.54 -18.33
C ARG A 172 20.37 -7.73 -17.42
N VAL A 173 19.25 -8.41 -17.63
CA VAL A 173 18.94 -9.66 -16.95
C VAL A 173 19.72 -10.79 -17.64
N PRO A 174 20.82 -11.32 -17.05
CA PRO A 174 21.69 -12.26 -17.75
C PRO A 174 20.96 -13.56 -18.13
N SER A 175 19.96 -13.95 -17.33
CA SER A 175 19.17 -15.15 -17.57
C SER A 175 18.25 -15.09 -18.78
N LEU A 176 18.06 -13.92 -19.40
CA LEU A 176 17.26 -13.77 -20.63
C LEU A 176 18.13 -13.54 -21.88
N GLU A 177 19.46 -13.51 -21.74
CA GLU A 177 20.37 -13.27 -22.85
C GLU A 177 20.31 -14.43 -23.86
N GLY A 178 20.11 -14.11 -25.14
CA GLY A 178 20.01 -15.11 -26.22
C GLY A 178 18.65 -15.83 -26.34
N MET A 179 17.71 -15.66 -25.41
CA MET A 179 16.44 -16.41 -25.38
C MET A 179 15.36 -15.92 -26.37
N GLN A 180 15.65 -14.92 -27.22
CA GLN A 180 14.72 -14.34 -28.21
C GLN A 180 13.29 -14.17 -27.66
N MET A 181 13.13 -13.30 -26.67
CA MET A 181 11.83 -13.07 -26.01
C MET A 181 10.82 -12.46 -26.98
N LYS A 182 9.65 -13.09 -27.09
CA LYS A 182 8.46 -12.58 -27.79
C LYS A 182 7.63 -11.67 -26.91
N MET A 183 7.44 -12.03 -25.64
CA MET A 183 6.73 -11.20 -24.65
C MET A 183 7.12 -11.57 -23.22
N VAL A 184 6.86 -10.66 -22.29
CA VAL A 184 7.02 -10.85 -20.85
C VAL A 184 5.80 -10.23 -20.16
N ALA A 185 5.29 -10.90 -19.13
CA ALA A 185 4.27 -10.38 -18.22
C ALA A 185 4.74 -10.52 -16.77
N GLY A 186 4.47 -9.50 -15.96
CA GLY A 186 4.86 -9.47 -14.55
C GLY A 186 3.67 -9.71 -13.63
N GLY A 187 3.82 -10.59 -12.65
CA GLY A 187 2.95 -10.69 -11.49
C GLY A 187 3.51 -9.93 -10.29
N LEU A 188 2.92 -10.11 -9.11
CA LEU A 188 3.31 -9.40 -7.89
C LEU A 188 4.72 -9.80 -7.41
N HIS A 189 5.05 -11.09 -7.59
CA HIS A 189 6.24 -11.71 -7.03
C HIS A 189 7.02 -12.60 -8.03
N HIS A 190 6.52 -12.69 -9.27
CA HIS A 190 7.07 -13.51 -10.34
C HIS A 190 6.94 -12.82 -11.69
N SER A 191 7.58 -13.39 -12.69
CA SER A 191 7.46 -12.96 -14.08
C SER A 191 7.38 -14.19 -14.96
N ILE A 192 6.59 -14.07 -16.01
CA ILE A 192 6.42 -15.08 -17.04
C ILE A 192 6.87 -14.51 -18.38
N GLY A 193 7.61 -15.30 -19.13
CA GLY A 193 8.14 -14.94 -20.44
C GLY A 193 7.69 -15.92 -21.49
N LEU A 194 7.64 -15.47 -22.74
CA LEU A 194 7.42 -16.30 -23.90
C LEU A 194 8.53 -16.05 -24.90
N THR A 195 9.19 -17.09 -25.36
CA THR A 195 10.20 -17.01 -26.43
C THR A 195 9.54 -17.01 -27.81
N GLN A 196 10.26 -16.64 -28.87
CA GLN A 196 9.77 -16.78 -30.24
C GLN A 196 9.52 -18.24 -30.65
N SER A 197 10.22 -19.21 -30.03
CA SER A 197 10.00 -20.65 -30.25
C SER A 197 8.74 -21.20 -29.57
N GLY A 198 8.08 -20.40 -28.73
CA GLY A 198 6.88 -20.78 -28.01
C GLY A 198 7.12 -21.37 -26.61
N ASP A 199 8.33 -21.23 -26.07
CA ASP A 199 8.66 -21.72 -24.72
C ASP A 199 8.13 -20.74 -23.67
N CYS A 200 7.35 -21.26 -22.72
CA CYS A 200 6.84 -20.51 -21.57
C CYS A 200 7.88 -20.55 -20.45
N LEU A 201 8.47 -19.41 -20.12
CA LEU A 201 9.51 -19.26 -19.11
C LEU A 201 8.97 -18.60 -17.85
N VAL A 202 9.52 -18.93 -16.69
CA VAL A 202 9.14 -18.34 -15.40
C VAL A 202 10.35 -18.05 -14.52
N TRP A 203 10.30 -16.95 -13.75
CA TRP A 203 11.28 -16.61 -12.72
C TRP A 203 10.64 -15.77 -11.61
N GLY A 204 11.28 -15.69 -10.45
CA GLY A 204 10.77 -15.00 -9.27
C GLY A 204 10.52 -15.93 -8.08
N ARG A 205 9.65 -15.53 -7.16
CA ARG A 205 9.41 -16.27 -5.92
C ARG A 205 8.75 -17.63 -6.17
N LEU A 206 9.10 -18.60 -5.32
CA LEU A 206 8.69 -20.01 -5.43
C LEU A 206 7.62 -20.42 -4.40
N ASP A 207 7.21 -19.53 -3.50
CA ASP A 207 6.49 -19.90 -2.28
C ASP A 207 4.96 -19.90 -2.37
N GLY A 208 4.35 -19.34 -3.42
CA GLY A 208 2.90 -19.37 -3.65
C GLY A 208 2.49 -20.06 -4.95
N PHE A 209 3.31 -21.00 -5.42
CA PHE A 209 3.10 -21.76 -6.66
C PHE A 209 2.93 -20.95 -7.95
N GLN A 210 3.14 -19.62 -7.91
CA GLN A 210 3.07 -18.76 -9.09
C GLN A 210 4.12 -19.13 -10.14
N SER A 211 5.20 -19.79 -9.72
CA SER A 211 6.17 -20.35 -10.65
C SER A 211 5.62 -21.49 -11.48
N GLY A 212 4.65 -22.26 -10.99
CA GLY A 212 4.15 -23.45 -11.68
C GLY A 212 5.13 -24.63 -11.71
N LEU A 213 6.25 -24.54 -10.96
CA LEU A 213 7.26 -25.58 -10.90
C LEU A 213 6.97 -26.57 -9.78
N ASP A 214 6.92 -27.84 -10.14
CA ASP A 214 6.89 -28.92 -9.16
C ASP A 214 8.31 -29.22 -8.67
N LEU A 215 8.62 -28.74 -7.47
CA LEU A 215 9.89 -28.98 -6.80
C LEU A 215 9.90 -30.29 -6.00
N SER A 216 8.78 -31.03 -5.95
CA SER A 216 8.62 -32.27 -5.17
C SER A 216 8.80 -33.54 -6.01
N SER A 217 8.45 -33.50 -7.31
CA SER A 217 8.53 -34.65 -8.22
C SER A 217 9.83 -34.76 -9.02
N GLN A 218 10.73 -33.78 -8.91
CA GLN A 218 12.05 -33.88 -9.52
C GLN A 218 13.00 -34.67 -8.61
N GLN A 219 13.27 -35.92 -9.00
CA GLN A 219 14.57 -36.55 -8.69
C GLN A 219 15.70 -35.52 -8.97
N PRO A 220 16.81 -35.54 -8.21
CA PRO A 220 17.96 -34.65 -8.40
C PRO A 220 18.71 -34.91 -9.71
N GLN A 221 18.03 -34.77 -10.84
CA GLN A 221 18.52 -34.89 -12.21
C GLN A 221 17.95 -33.75 -13.05
N LYS A 222 18.35 -32.52 -12.71
CA LYS A 222 18.58 -31.37 -13.62
C LYS A 222 18.79 -30.03 -12.93
N LEU A 223 18.88 -29.97 -11.59
CA LEU A 223 19.65 -28.89 -10.99
C LEU A 223 21.12 -29.13 -11.36
N PRO A 224 21.79 -28.20 -12.08
CA PRO A 224 23.23 -28.31 -12.27
C PRO A 224 23.89 -28.45 -10.89
N PRO A 225 25.00 -29.20 -10.79
CA PRO A 225 25.67 -29.37 -9.51
C PRO A 225 25.88 -28.01 -8.84
N LEU A 226 25.61 -27.97 -7.53
CA LEU A 226 25.96 -26.84 -6.68
C LEU A 226 27.49 -26.72 -6.68
N ASP A 227 28.03 -26.07 -7.71
CA ASP A 227 29.42 -25.62 -7.67
C ASP A 227 29.54 -24.59 -6.53
N ASP A 228 30.65 -24.65 -5.80
CA ASP A 228 30.94 -23.82 -4.61
C ASP A 228 31.10 -22.31 -4.93
N ASP A 229 30.70 -21.85 -6.12
CA ASP A 229 30.64 -20.43 -6.47
C ASP A 229 29.28 -19.82 -6.08
N PRO A 230 29.21 -18.95 -5.06
CA PRO A 230 27.97 -18.26 -4.69
C PRO A 230 27.44 -17.28 -5.75
N ALA A 231 28.09 -17.14 -6.91
CA ALA A 231 27.61 -16.38 -8.05
C ALA A 231 26.84 -17.20 -9.12
N SER A 232 26.81 -18.53 -9.03
CA SER A 232 26.24 -19.42 -10.07
C SER A 232 24.91 -20.10 -9.72
N LYS A 233 24.29 -19.80 -8.57
CA LYS A 233 23.08 -20.53 -8.12
C LYS A 233 21.81 -20.06 -8.84
N ASP A 234 21.22 -20.94 -9.65
CA ASP A 234 19.94 -20.74 -10.35
C ASP A 234 18.76 -20.47 -9.39
N ILE A 235 18.84 -21.00 -8.17
CA ILE A 235 17.82 -20.90 -7.12
C ILE A 235 18.46 -20.39 -5.83
N LEU A 236 17.90 -19.30 -5.27
CA LEU A 236 18.24 -18.83 -3.93
C LEU A 236 17.44 -19.61 -2.89
N VAL A 237 18.16 -20.17 -1.93
CA VAL A 237 17.61 -20.91 -0.79
C VAL A 237 17.70 -20.07 0.49
N ASP A 238 16.78 -20.30 1.43
CA ASP A 238 16.85 -19.66 2.75
C ASP A 238 17.87 -20.33 3.68
N SER A 239 17.98 -19.81 4.91
CA SER A 239 18.88 -20.33 5.95
C SER A 239 18.57 -21.76 6.39
N ARG A 240 17.41 -22.31 6.02
CA ARG A 240 16.99 -23.69 6.27
C ARG A 240 17.13 -24.57 5.02
N GLY A 241 17.73 -24.05 3.95
CA GLY A 241 17.94 -24.76 2.69
C GLY A 241 16.70 -24.87 1.79
N LYS A 242 15.59 -24.19 2.11
CA LYS A 242 14.37 -24.24 1.28
C LYS A 242 14.49 -23.29 0.09
N PRO A 243 14.21 -23.73 -1.15
CA PRO A 243 14.12 -22.87 -2.35
C PRO A 243 13.12 -21.72 -2.15
N ARG A 244 13.55 -20.48 -2.42
CA ARG A 244 12.71 -19.28 -2.28
C ARG A 244 12.57 -18.47 -3.56
N ILE A 245 13.65 -18.31 -4.31
CA ILE A 245 13.65 -17.45 -5.50
C ILE A 245 14.33 -18.19 -6.63
N LEU A 246 13.62 -18.31 -7.74
CA LEU A 246 14.17 -18.72 -9.01
C LEU A 246 14.72 -17.47 -9.71
N VAL A 247 16.04 -17.40 -9.85
CA VAL A 247 16.74 -16.24 -10.44
C VAL A 247 16.80 -16.38 -11.96
N ASN A 248 16.98 -17.61 -12.44
CA ASN A 248 17.12 -17.90 -13.85
C ASN A 248 15.78 -18.32 -14.47
N ALA A 249 15.45 -17.69 -15.60
CA ALA A 249 14.24 -18.00 -16.36
C ALA A 249 14.24 -19.49 -16.74
N THR A 250 13.23 -20.21 -16.24
CA THR A 250 13.12 -21.67 -16.40
C THR A 250 11.89 -22.01 -17.22
N ALA A 251 12.03 -22.92 -18.17
CA ALA A 251 10.93 -23.36 -19.01
C ALA A 251 9.94 -24.24 -18.25
N LEU A 252 8.64 -23.97 -18.42
CA LEU A 252 7.56 -24.78 -17.88
C LEU A 252 7.18 -25.92 -18.84
N PRO A 253 6.71 -27.06 -18.33
CA PRO A 253 6.29 -28.21 -19.13
C PRO A 253 4.89 -27.98 -19.76
N ILE A 254 4.73 -26.88 -20.49
CA ILE A 254 3.51 -26.52 -21.22
C ILE A 254 3.78 -26.72 -22.71
N PRO A 255 2.82 -27.23 -23.50
CA PRO A 255 2.95 -27.24 -24.96
C PRO A 255 3.24 -25.84 -25.53
N ARG A 256 3.73 -25.77 -26.77
CA ARG A 256 4.15 -24.50 -27.39
C ARG A 256 3.09 -23.42 -27.24
N CYS A 257 3.49 -22.34 -26.59
CA CYS A 257 2.64 -21.23 -26.23
C CYS A 257 2.67 -20.16 -27.33
N VAL A 258 1.52 -19.53 -27.58
CA VAL A 258 1.41 -18.35 -28.44
C VAL A 258 1.23 -17.07 -27.63
N TYR A 259 0.76 -17.20 -26.39
CA TYR A 259 0.47 -16.09 -25.48
C TYR A 259 0.65 -16.49 -24.02
N VAL A 260 1.12 -15.56 -23.18
CA VAL A 260 1.22 -15.72 -21.72
C VAL A 260 0.66 -14.48 -21.01
N ALA A 261 0.03 -14.68 -19.86
CA ALA A 261 -0.50 -13.61 -19.02
C ALA A 261 -0.20 -13.93 -17.55
N ALA A 262 0.16 -12.91 -16.78
CA ALA A 262 0.34 -12.98 -15.34
C ALA A 262 -0.63 -11.99 -14.67
N GLY A 263 -1.39 -12.49 -13.69
CA GLY A 263 -2.09 -11.66 -12.71
C GLY A 263 -1.23 -11.50 -11.45
N SER A 264 -1.80 -10.96 -10.37
CA SER A 264 -1.07 -10.75 -9.11
C SER A 264 -0.39 -12.04 -8.63
N ASP A 265 -1.15 -13.13 -8.54
CA ASP A 265 -0.71 -14.41 -7.98
C ASP A 265 -1.11 -15.64 -8.82
N HIS A 266 -1.49 -15.44 -10.08
CA HIS A 266 -1.87 -16.53 -10.99
C HIS A 266 -1.40 -16.25 -12.41
N ASN A 267 -1.39 -17.28 -13.24
CA ASN A 267 -0.95 -17.22 -14.62
C ASN A 267 -1.91 -17.92 -15.55
N ILE A 268 -1.92 -17.48 -16.81
CA ILE A 268 -2.59 -18.16 -17.91
C ILE A 268 -1.63 -18.24 -19.11
N ALA A 269 -1.47 -19.43 -19.67
CA ALA A 269 -0.74 -19.66 -20.91
C ALA A 269 -1.68 -20.24 -21.97
N VAL A 270 -1.58 -19.75 -23.20
CA VAL A 270 -2.40 -20.22 -24.34
C VAL A 270 -1.49 -20.89 -25.35
N THR A 271 -1.81 -22.12 -25.74
CA THR A 271 -1.03 -22.94 -26.67
C THR A 271 -1.37 -22.66 -28.14
N GLU A 272 -0.53 -23.14 -29.07
CA GLU A 272 -0.77 -23.07 -30.52
C GLU A 272 -2.09 -23.73 -30.94
N GLU A 273 -2.50 -24.79 -30.25
CA GLU A 273 -3.78 -25.48 -30.44
C GLU A 273 -4.98 -24.68 -29.91
N GLY A 274 -4.71 -23.55 -29.23
CA GLY A 274 -5.71 -22.71 -28.58
C GLY A 274 -6.28 -23.32 -27.30
N ARG A 275 -5.50 -24.18 -26.63
CA ARG A 275 -5.80 -24.69 -25.29
C ARG A 275 -5.21 -23.72 -24.28
N ALA A 276 -5.86 -23.55 -23.14
CA ALA A 276 -5.41 -22.62 -22.11
C ALA A 276 -5.09 -23.35 -20.80
N TYR A 277 -3.92 -23.06 -20.26
CA TYR A 277 -3.40 -23.60 -19.00
C TYR A 277 -3.38 -22.49 -17.97
N SER A 278 -3.72 -22.80 -16.72
CA SER A 278 -3.67 -21.84 -15.62
C SER A 278 -3.10 -22.47 -14.35
N TRP A 279 -2.43 -21.65 -13.53
CA TRP A 279 -1.83 -22.07 -12.27
C TRP A 279 -1.57 -20.88 -11.34
N GLY A 280 -1.24 -21.17 -10.07
CA GLY A 280 -1.07 -20.20 -9.00
C GLY A 280 -2.27 -20.16 -8.05
N PHE A 281 -2.42 -19.05 -7.33
CA PHE A 281 -3.49 -18.83 -6.36
C PHE A 281 -4.86 -18.89 -7.05
N ASN A 282 -5.82 -19.62 -6.47
CA ASN A 282 -7.13 -19.93 -7.05
C ASN A 282 -8.30 -19.89 -6.04
N ALA A 283 -8.12 -19.43 -4.80
CA ALA A 283 -9.19 -19.39 -3.80
C ALA A 283 -10.42 -18.54 -4.19
N THR A 284 -10.29 -17.67 -5.20
CA THR A 284 -11.41 -16.89 -5.78
C THR A 284 -11.74 -17.30 -7.22
N TYR A 285 -11.35 -18.51 -7.63
CA TYR A 285 -11.59 -19.09 -8.95
C TYR A 285 -10.89 -18.38 -10.12
N GLN A 286 -9.89 -17.54 -9.87
CA GLN A 286 -9.19 -16.77 -10.90
C GLN A 286 -8.39 -17.62 -11.89
N CYS A 287 -8.03 -18.86 -11.56
CA CYS A 287 -7.46 -19.80 -12.53
C CYS A 287 -8.53 -20.43 -13.42
N GLY A 288 -9.83 -20.19 -13.19
CA GLY A 288 -10.91 -20.66 -14.06
C GLY A 288 -11.11 -22.19 -14.06
N GLN A 289 -10.63 -22.89 -13.03
CA GLN A 289 -10.68 -24.36 -12.92
C GLN A 289 -12.01 -24.90 -12.36
N GLY A 290 -12.98 -24.01 -12.08
CA GLY A 290 -14.32 -24.36 -11.59
C GLY A 290 -14.43 -24.47 -10.06
N PRO A 291 -15.66 -24.69 -9.54
CA PRO A 291 -15.98 -24.61 -8.11
C PRO A 291 -15.44 -25.78 -7.27
N ASN A 292 -15.03 -26.88 -7.91
CA ASN A 292 -14.36 -28.01 -7.27
C ASN A 292 -12.83 -27.89 -7.36
N GLY A 293 -12.33 -26.73 -7.78
CA GLY A 293 -10.90 -26.46 -7.89
C GLY A 293 -10.25 -26.33 -6.52
N GLU A 294 -9.00 -26.76 -6.43
CA GLU A 294 -8.14 -26.49 -5.27
C GLU A 294 -7.93 -24.97 -5.12
N ASP A 295 -7.77 -24.49 -3.89
CA ASP A 295 -7.47 -23.09 -3.58
C ASP A 295 -6.15 -22.62 -4.20
N GLU A 296 -5.29 -23.56 -4.57
CA GLU A 296 -4.01 -23.32 -5.23
C GLU A 296 -3.76 -24.38 -6.29
N ILE A 297 -3.28 -23.95 -7.45
CA ILE A 297 -2.97 -24.82 -8.57
C ILE A 297 -1.45 -24.84 -8.71
N GLN A 298 -0.81 -25.89 -8.21
CA GLN A 298 0.65 -25.96 -8.06
C GLN A 298 1.42 -25.91 -9.39
N THR A 299 0.90 -26.59 -10.40
CA THR A 299 1.52 -26.73 -11.73
C THR A 299 0.54 -26.32 -12.82
N PRO A 300 1.02 -25.88 -14.00
CA PRO A 300 0.18 -25.54 -15.13
C PRO A 300 -0.88 -26.61 -15.42
N ARG A 301 -2.14 -26.28 -15.17
CA ARG A 301 -3.27 -27.19 -15.36
C ARG A 301 -4.11 -26.75 -16.53
N LEU A 302 -4.46 -27.69 -17.40
CA LEU A 302 -5.35 -27.43 -18.53
C LEU A 302 -6.73 -27.01 -18.02
N MET A 303 -7.22 -25.86 -18.47
CA MET A 303 -8.59 -25.43 -18.20
C MET A 303 -9.57 -26.28 -19.03
N ASP A 304 -10.40 -27.09 -18.38
CA ASP A 304 -11.38 -27.97 -19.03
C ASP A 304 -12.83 -27.64 -18.63
N GLY A 305 -13.23 -26.40 -18.90
CA GLY A 305 -14.61 -25.96 -18.72
C GLY A 305 -15.51 -26.30 -19.92
N ARG A 306 -16.77 -26.67 -19.67
CA ARG A 306 -17.77 -26.92 -20.75
C ARG A 306 -17.87 -25.78 -21.77
N ALA A 307 -17.70 -24.53 -21.34
CA ALA A 307 -17.79 -23.35 -22.19
C ALA A 307 -16.58 -23.17 -23.14
N ILE A 308 -15.42 -23.75 -22.81
CA ILE A 308 -14.16 -23.55 -23.55
C ILE A 308 -13.62 -24.82 -24.19
N ARG A 309 -14.16 -26.01 -23.85
CA ARG A 309 -13.66 -27.31 -24.29
C ARG A 309 -13.55 -27.44 -25.81
N ASP A 310 -14.52 -26.90 -26.53
CA ASP A 310 -14.61 -26.95 -28.00
C ASP A 310 -14.25 -25.60 -28.66
N GLN A 311 -13.68 -24.67 -27.90
CA GLN A 311 -13.33 -23.33 -28.38
C GLN A 311 -11.82 -23.17 -28.52
N LYS A 312 -11.39 -22.41 -29.52
CA LYS A 312 -9.98 -22.06 -29.72
C LYS A 312 -9.68 -20.74 -29.00
N ILE A 313 -8.97 -20.82 -27.88
CA ILE A 313 -8.51 -19.63 -27.15
C ILE A 313 -7.35 -18.99 -27.91
N VAL A 314 -7.42 -17.68 -28.16
CA VAL A 314 -6.41 -16.93 -28.92
C VAL A 314 -5.67 -15.89 -28.08
N TRP A 315 -6.23 -15.56 -26.91
CA TRP A 315 -5.72 -14.53 -26.02
C TRP A 315 -6.24 -14.79 -24.60
N ALA A 316 -5.48 -14.38 -23.60
CA ALA A 316 -5.90 -14.40 -22.21
C ALA A 316 -5.48 -13.11 -21.51
N GLY A 317 -6.35 -12.59 -20.65
CA GLY A 317 -6.03 -11.50 -19.74
C GLY A 317 -6.08 -12.01 -18.31
N ALA A 318 -5.02 -11.77 -17.56
CA ALA A 318 -4.96 -12.06 -16.13
C ALA A 318 -4.87 -10.72 -15.41
N GLY A 319 -6.01 -10.20 -14.95
CA GLY A 319 -6.08 -8.94 -14.22
C GLY A 319 -6.10 -9.15 -12.71
N GLY A 320 -5.77 -8.11 -11.96
CA GLY A 320 -6.30 -7.97 -10.59
C GLY A 320 -7.81 -7.69 -10.67
N GLN A 321 -8.57 -8.07 -9.63
CA GLN A 321 -10.00 -7.77 -9.59
C GLN A 321 -10.23 -6.26 -9.66
N VAL A 322 -10.83 -5.81 -10.76
CA VAL A 322 -11.46 -4.50 -10.89
C VAL A 322 -12.95 -4.77 -11.10
N LYS A 323 -13.79 -4.40 -10.13
CA LYS A 323 -15.24 -4.32 -10.37
C LYS A 323 -15.48 -3.13 -11.29
N SER A 324 -15.77 -3.38 -12.57
CA SER A 324 -16.29 -2.34 -13.46
C SER A 324 -17.82 -2.38 -13.46
N PRO A 325 -18.51 -1.22 -13.37
CA PRO A 325 -19.97 -1.17 -13.39
C PRO A 325 -20.46 -1.42 -14.82
N SER A 326 -21.21 -2.51 -15.03
CA SER A 326 -21.86 -2.77 -16.31
C SER A 326 -23.00 -1.77 -16.54
N HIS A 327 -22.85 -0.95 -17.58
CA HIS A 327 -23.92 -0.15 -18.17
C HIS A 327 -25.13 -1.04 -18.50
N HIS A 328 -26.28 -0.76 -17.90
CA HIS A 328 -27.55 -1.22 -18.43
C HIS A 328 -28.43 -0.05 -18.89
N THR A 329 -28.70 -0.12 -20.19
CA THR A 329 -29.66 0.61 -21.00
C THR A 329 -31.06 0.59 -20.41
N MET A 330 -31.74 1.74 -20.48
CA MET A 330 -33.18 1.91 -20.28
C MET A 330 -34.01 0.88 -21.07
N HIS A 331 -34.98 0.27 -20.39
CA HIS A 331 -36.39 -0.05 -20.73
C HIS A 331 -36.92 -0.75 -19.44
N GLY A 332 -38.06 -0.49 -18.79
CA GLY A 332 -39.36 0.03 -19.18
C GLY A 332 -40.41 -0.84 -18.47
N PHE A 333 -41.20 -0.22 -17.57
CA PHE A 333 -42.60 -0.53 -17.21
C PHE A 333 -43.02 -1.59 -16.16
N VAL A 334 -43.88 -1.08 -15.25
CA VAL A 334 -45.02 -1.61 -14.44
C VAL A 334 -44.77 -2.47 -13.20
N GLY A 335 -45.31 -1.98 -12.06
CA GLY A 335 -45.79 -2.84 -10.97
C GLY A 335 -46.11 -2.09 -9.66
N ALA A 336 -47.31 -1.50 -9.57
CA ALA A 336 -47.85 -0.88 -8.36
C ALA A 336 -48.65 -1.90 -7.49
N LEU A 337 -49.00 -1.45 -6.26
CA LEU A 337 -49.83 -2.06 -5.18
C LEU A 337 -49.03 -2.86 -4.14
N MET A 338 -49.14 -2.66 -2.81
CA MET A 338 -50.29 -2.26 -1.98
C MET A 338 -49.90 -1.40 -0.77
N LEU A 339 -50.80 -0.47 -0.46
CA LEU A 339 -50.97 0.22 0.82
C LEU A 339 -52.10 -0.46 1.60
N ILE A 340 -52.09 -0.29 2.93
CA ILE A 340 -53.16 -0.45 3.95
C ILE A 340 -52.94 -1.62 4.92
N SER A 341 -52.49 -1.29 6.14
CA SER A 341 -53.29 -1.42 7.37
C SER A 341 -52.54 -0.78 8.54
N ALA A 342 -53.05 0.35 9.04
CA ALA A 342 -52.52 1.09 10.17
C ALA A 342 -53.42 0.91 11.41
N LEU A 343 -52.76 0.94 12.58
CA LEU A 343 -53.22 1.45 13.88
C LEU A 343 -54.46 0.82 14.54
N VAL A 344 -54.26 0.22 15.72
CA VAL A 344 -54.83 0.62 17.03
C VAL A 344 -54.11 -0.19 18.12
N ALA A 345 -53.33 0.46 18.99
CA ALA A 345 -53.34 0.21 20.44
C ALA A 345 -52.38 1.17 21.20
N VAL A 346 -52.97 1.86 22.17
CA VAL A 346 -52.41 2.45 23.40
C VAL A 346 -51.81 3.86 23.34
N LEU A 347 -52.59 4.80 23.88
CA LEU A 347 -52.13 6.01 24.58
C LEU A 347 -52.20 5.79 26.10
N ALA A 348 -51.26 6.46 26.80
CA ALA A 348 -51.23 6.88 28.20
C ALA A 348 -50.59 5.96 29.26
N SER A 349 -49.31 6.19 29.59
CA SER A 349 -48.85 6.90 30.82
C SER A 349 -47.31 6.83 30.99
N PRO A 350 -46.70 7.73 31.79
CA PRO A 350 -45.36 8.28 31.52
C PRO A 350 -44.21 7.69 32.36
N THR A 351 -43.01 8.19 32.06
CA THR A 351 -41.73 8.03 32.80
C THR A 351 -41.15 6.62 32.86
N ALA A 352 -40.38 6.27 31.84
CA ALA A 352 -39.19 5.44 32.03
C ALA A 352 -38.01 6.28 31.56
N ALA A 353 -37.17 6.71 32.50
CA ALA A 353 -35.81 7.10 32.16
C ALA A 353 -35.15 5.83 31.59
N ALA A 354 -35.01 5.77 30.26
CA ALA A 354 -34.29 4.69 29.62
C ALA A 354 -32.80 4.91 29.91
N THR A 355 -32.24 4.05 30.75
CA THR A 355 -30.80 3.85 30.84
C THR A 355 -30.34 3.32 29.48
N THR A 356 -29.77 4.20 28.66
CA THR A 356 -29.27 3.84 27.32
C THR A 356 -28.01 3.00 27.48
N HIS A 357 -28.10 1.71 27.15
CA HIS A 357 -26.93 0.89 26.89
C HIS A 357 -26.18 1.51 25.70
N THR A 358 -24.99 2.07 25.93
CA THR A 358 -24.16 2.64 24.85
C THR A 358 -23.21 1.57 24.30
N SER A 359 -23.41 1.14 23.05
CA SER A 359 -22.47 0.26 22.35
C SER A 359 -21.41 1.11 21.66
N ASN A 360 -20.14 0.95 22.00
CA ASN A 360 -19.06 1.74 21.43
C ASN A 360 -18.41 1.03 20.24
N TRP A 361 -18.33 1.70 19.11
CA TRP A 361 -17.75 1.19 17.87
C TRP A 361 -16.56 2.04 17.45
N ALA A 362 -15.55 1.42 16.84
CA ALA A 362 -14.40 2.12 16.29
C ALA A 362 -14.23 1.81 14.80
N VAL A 363 -14.02 2.84 13.98
CA VAL A 363 -13.65 2.72 12.58
C VAL A 363 -12.28 3.37 12.41
N LEU A 364 -11.26 2.55 12.15
CA LEU A 364 -9.86 2.96 12.15
C LEU A 364 -9.28 2.79 10.74
N VAL A 365 -8.89 3.90 10.12
CA VAL A 365 -8.54 3.93 8.69
C VAL A 365 -7.14 4.50 8.50
N SER A 366 -6.23 3.68 7.99
CA SER A 366 -5.03 4.18 7.31
C SER A 366 -5.36 4.35 5.83
N THR A 367 -5.05 5.48 5.22
CA THR A 367 -5.38 5.72 3.81
C THR A 367 -4.18 5.62 2.87
N SER A 368 -2.97 5.59 3.40
CA SER A 368 -1.74 5.71 2.59
C SER A 368 -1.02 4.38 2.40
N ARG A 369 -0.48 4.17 1.19
CA ARG A 369 0.31 2.98 0.82
C ARG A 369 1.81 3.26 0.81
N PHE A 370 2.58 2.21 0.57
CA PHE A 370 4.03 2.23 0.41
C PHE A 370 4.82 2.41 1.70
N TRP A 371 6.04 1.88 1.68
CA TRP A 371 6.95 1.83 2.83
C TRP A 371 7.24 3.21 3.47
N PHE A 372 7.28 4.28 2.69
CA PHE A 372 7.54 5.62 3.23
C PHE A 372 6.41 6.17 4.10
N ASN A 373 5.22 5.57 4.02
CA ASN A 373 4.05 5.90 4.83
C ASN A 373 3.80 4.93 5.98
N TYR A 374 4.83 4.17 6.37
CA TYR A 374 4.78 3.22 7.49
C TYR A 374 4.04 3.77 8.73
N ARG A 375 4.34 5.02 9.10
CA ARG A 375 3.71 5.71 10.24
C ARG A 375 2.18 5.73 10.22
N HIS A 376 1.53 5.90 9.07
CA HIS A 376 0.06 5.95 9.01
C HIS A 376 -0.56 4.60 9.40
N LEU A 377 0.05 3.49 8.96
CA LEU A 377 -0.36 2.16 9.40
C LEU A 377 -0.04 1.92 10.89
N ALA A 378 1.14 2.33 11.36
CA ALA A 378 1.52 2.20 12.76
C ALA A 378 0.62 3.04 13.70
N ASN A 379 0.20 4.24 13.29
CA ASN A 379 -0.77 5.08 13.98
C ASN A 379 -2.10 4.34 14.18
N THR A 380 -2.66 3.80 13.09
CA THR A 380 -3.95 3.09 13.11
C THR A 380 -3.88 1.83 13.96
N LEU A 381 -2.79 1.05 13.86
CA LEU A 381 -2.57 -0.13 14.71
C LEU A 381 -2.37 0.21 16.19
N SER A 382 -1.74 1.35 16.48
CA SER A 382 -1.59 1.82 17.85
C SER A 382 -2.95 2.17 18.46
N LEU A 383 -3.79 2.91 17.73
CA LEU A 383 -5.18 3.19 18.16
C LEU A 383 -6.00 1.91 18.30
N TYR A 384 -5.87 0.95 17.38
CA TYR A 384 -6.53 -0.35 17.45
C TYR A 384 -6.20 -1.07 18.77
N ARG A 385 -4.92 -1.12 19.15
CA ARG A 385 -4.50 -1.68 20.43
C ARG A 385 -5.05 -0.90 21.61
N THR A 386 -5.12 0.43 21.52
CA THR A 386 -5.68 1.27 22.60
C THR A 386 -7.16 1.00 22.83
N VAL A 387 -7.99 0.97 21.79
CA VAL A 387 -9.44 0.72 21.94
C VAL A 387 -9.72 -0.70 22.43
N LYS A 388 -8.93 -1.67 21.96
CA LYS A 388 -9.00 -3.07 22.40
C LYS A 388 -8.58 -3.22 23.86
N ARG A 389 -7.51 -2.55 24.28
CA ARG A 389 -7.07 -2.49 25.70
C ARG A 389 -8.13 -1.85 26.60
N LEU A 390 -8.87 -0.86 26.10
CA LEU A 390 -9.96 -0.21 26.81
C LEU A 390 -11.29 -0.97 26.70
N GLY A 391 -11.30 -2.13 26.04
CA GLY A 391 -12.35 -3.14 26.14
C GLY A 391 -13.30 -3.24 24.96
N ILE A 392 -13.13 -2.44 23.89
CA ILE A 392 -13.95 -2.59 22.68
C ILE A 392 -13.57 -3.94 22.02
N PRO A 393 -14.53 -4.85 21.79
CA PRO A 393 -14.24 -6.15 21.17
C PRO A 393 -13.93 -6.00 19.68
N ASP A 394 -13.18 -6.94 19.10
CA ASP A 394 -12.81 -6.93 17.67
C ASP A 394 -14.03 -6.88 16.75
N SER A 395 -15.15 -7.51 17.13
CA SER A 395 -16.42 -7.44 16.39
C SER A 395 -17.03 -6.04 16.28
N GLN A 396 -16.52 -5.07 17.05
CA GLN A 396 -16.94 -3.67 17.05
C GLN A 396 -15.83 -2.70 16.58
N ILE A 397 -14.69 -3.23 16.12
CA ILE A 397 -13.58 -2.45 15.59
C ILE A 397 -13.42 -2.78 14.11
N LEU A 398 -13.66 -1.79 13.26
CA LEU A 398 -13.51 -1.92 11.81
C LEU A 398 -12.16 -1.33 11.42
N LEU A 399 -11.23 -2.18 11.00
CA LEU A 399 -9.86 -1.82 10.66
C LEU A 399 -9.61 -1.87 9.15
N MET A 400 -9.19 -0.72 8.58
CA MET A 400 -8.85 -0.59 7.17
C MET A 400 -7.36 -0.29 7.00
N LEU A 401 -6.61 -1.25 6.42
CA LEU A 401 -5.17 -1.12 6.16
C LEU A 401 -4.87 -1.30 4.66
N PRO A 402 -4.35 -0.28 3.97
CA PRO A 402 -4.23 -0.27 2.51
C PRO A 402 -2.94 -0.97 2.03
N ASP A 403 -2.06 -1.36 2.95
CA ASP A 403 -0.80 -2.06 2.67
C ASP A 403 -0.40 -2.89 3.90
N ASP A 404 0.51 -3.86 3.73
CA ASP A 404 1.00 -4.70 4.82
C ASP A 404 2.49 -4.43 5.07
N MET A 405 2.78 -3.59 6.06
CA MET A 405 4.15 -3.26 6.45
C MET A 405 4.84 -4.43 7.17
N ALA A 406 4.09 -5.31 7.83
CA ALA A 406 4.64 -6.47 8.52
C ALA A 406 5.27 -7.45 7.53
N CYS A 407 4.64 -7.64 6.36
CA CYS A 407 5.11 -8.53 5.30
C CYS A 407 5.99 -7.84 4.23
N ASN A 408 6.29 -6.55 4.36
CA ASN A 408 7.04 -5.81 3.36
C ASN A 408 8.51 -6.28 3.28
N PRO A 409 9.09 -6.51 2.08
CA PRO A 409 10.49 -6.92 1.93
C PRO A 409 11.52 -5.93 2.48
N ARG A 410 11.13 -4.66 2.66
CA ARG A 410 11.96 -3.62 3.28
C ARG A 410 11.94 -3.66 4.80
N ASN A 411 11.01 -4.40 5.40
CA ASN A 411 10.92 -4.51 6.84
C ASN A 411 12.07 -5.36 7.39
N ALA A 412 12.95 -4.74 8.17
CA ALA A 412 14.03 -5.42 8.85
C ALA A 412 13.54 -6.43 9.92
N PHE A 413 12.27 -6.34 10.33
CA PHE A 413 11.62 -7.18 11.33
C PHE A 413 10.35 -7.82 10.73
N PRO A 414 10.49 -8.92 9.96
CA PRO A 414 9.35 -9.55 9.30
C PRO A 414 8.26 -9.97 10.29
N GLY A 415 7.01 -9.69 9.96
CA GLY A 415 5.84 -10.03 10.76
C GLY A 415 5.52 -9.05 11.89
N THR A 416 6.30 -7.98 12.07
CA THR A 416 6.08 -7.02 13.15
C THR A 416 6.01 -5.58 12.67
N VAL A 417 5.32 -4.74 13.45
CA VAL A 417 5.21 -3.29 13.23
C VAL A 417 5.49 -2.56 14.54
N TYR A 418 6.22 -1.44 14.53
CA TYR A 418 6.58 -0.70 15.75
C TYR A 418 6.33 0.79 15.57
N SER A 419 5.81 1.48 16.60
CA SER A 419 5.66 2.95 16.60
C SER A 419 6.79 3.68 17.32
N ASN A 420 7.81 2.95 17.80
CA ASN A 420 8.94 3.50 18.55
C ASN A 420 10.23 2.73 18.29
N SER A 421 11.37 3.41 18.48
CA SER A 421 12.69 2.84 18.20
C SER A 421 13.18 1.84 19.25
N ASN A 422 12.60 1.87 20.45
CA ASN A 422 12.89 0.87 21.49
C ASN A 422 12.18 -0.46 21.21
N ARG A 423 11.25 -0.49 20.24
CA ARG A 423 10.52 -1.69 19.79
C ARG A 423 9.87 -2.45 20.95
N ALA A 424 9.41 -1.70 21.95
CA ALA A 424 8.90 -2.27 23.19
C ALA A 424 7.61 -3.07 22.98
N LEU A 425 6.84 -2.74 21.94
CA LEU A 425 5.56 -3.36 21.63
C LEU A 425 5.42 -3.56 20.12
N ASP A 426 5.28 -4.80 19.68
CA ASP A 426 4.85 -5.12 18.33
C ASP A 426 3.36 -4.76 18.18
N LEU A 427 3.05 -3.91 17.21
CA LEU A 427 1.73 -3.39 16.88
C LEU A 427 0.94 -4.27 15.92
N TYR A 428 1.57 -5.24 15.27
CA TYR A 428 0.90 -6.20 14.41
C TYR A 428 0.49 -7.43 15.23
N GLY A 429 1.44 -8.16 15.83
CA GLY A 429 1.16 -9.31 16.70
C GLY A 429 0.30 -10.39 16.03
N GLU A 430 -0.17 -11.36 16.83
CA GLU A 430 -0.93 -12.53 16.32
C GLU A 430 -2.45 -12.29 16.20
N ASN A 431 -2.99 -11.22 16.80
CA ASN A 431 -4.43 -11.04 17.04
C ASN A 431 -5.00 -9.73 16.47
N VAL A 432 -4.45 -9.22 15.37
CA VAL A 432 -5.04 -8.08 14.66
C VAL A 432 -6.00 -8.58 13.59
N GLU A 433 -7.26 -8.19 13.72
CA GLU A 433 -8.27 -8.43 12.70
C GLU A 433 -8.31 -7.22 11.76
N VAL A 434 -7.99 -7.45 10.48
CA VAL A 434 -8.05 -6.41 9.43
C VAL A 434 -9.24 -6.71 8.53
N ASP A 435 -10.26 -5.86 8.58
CA ASP A 435 -11.50 -6.06 7.83
C ASP A 435 -11.34 -5.70 6.36
N TYR A 436 -10.65 -4.59 6.07
CA TYR A 436 -10.38 -4.16 4.70
C TYR A 436 -8.88 -4.13 4.46
N ARG A 437 -8.40 -4.98 3.55
CA ARG A 437 -6.98 -5.14 3.25
C ARG A 437 -6.65 -4.65 1.84
N GLY A 438 -5.52 -3.96 1.69
CA GLY A 438 -4.96 -3.64 0.39
C GLY A 438 -5.94 -2.86 -0.49
N TYR A 439 -6.27 -3.41 -1.66
CA TYR A 439 -7.19 -2.79 -2.63
C TYR A 439 -8.63 -2.64 -2.16
N GLU A 440 -9.02 -3.24 -1.02
CA GLU A 440 -10.35 -3.04 -0.45
C GLU A 440 -10.50 -1.69 0.29
N VAL A 441 -9.39 -0.99 0.59
CA VAL A 441 -9.41 0.31 1.27
C VAL A 441 -9.67 1.44 0.26
N THR A 442 -10.92 1.60 -0.16
CA THR A 442 -11.34 2.62 -1.13
C THR A 442 -12.31 3.62 -0.51
N VAL A 443 -12.47 4.78 -1.14
CA VAL A 443 -13.48 5.78 -0.74
C VAL A 443 -14.87 5.18 -0.81
N GLU A 444 -15.16 4.40 -1.86
CA GLU A 444 -16.43 3.73 -2.06
C GLU A 444 -16.77 2.76 -0.91
N ASN A 445 -15.84 1.88 -0.52
CA ASN A 445 -16.08 0.93 0.56
C ASN A 445 -16.23 1.64 1.91
N PHE A 446 -15.46 2.70 2.16
CA PHE A 446 -15.59 3.50 3.37
C PHE A 446 -16.95 4.21 3.46
N ILE A 447 -17.40 4.88 2.38
CA ILE A 447 -18.72 5.52 2.36
C ILE A 447 -19.85 4.47 2.46
N ARG A 448 -19.70 3.30 1.85
CA ARG A 448 -20.67 2.20 1.99
C ARG A 448 -20.76 1.68 3.41
N LEU A 449 -19.62 1.51 4.09
CA LEU A 449 -19.55 1.14 5.50
C LEU A 449 -20.33 2.14 6.36
N LEU A 450 -20.06 3.43 6.17
CA LEU A 450 -20.73 4.50 6.92
C LEU A 450 -22.23 4.57 6.61
N THR A 451 -22.66 4.44 5.36
CA THR A 451 -24.06 4.62 4.97
C THR A 451 -24.91 3.35 5.02
N ASP A 452 -24.31 2.18 5.26
CA ASP A 452 -24.89 0.83 5.14
C ASP A 452 -25.63 0.64 3.80
N ARG A 453 -25.00 1.10 2.71
CA ARG A 453 -25.50 0.99 1.34
C ARG A 453 -24.76 -0.12 0.58
N TRP A 454 -25.07 -1.36 0.94
CA TRP A 454 -24.68 -2.54 0.19
C TRP A 454 -25.73 -2.74 -0.90
N GLY A 455 -25.49 -2.20 -2.11
CA GLY A 455 -26.53 -2.03 -3.14
C GLY A 455 -27.29 -3.33 -3.50
N ASP A 456 -28.44 -3.19 -4.15
CA ASP A 456 -29.32 -4.29 -4.59
C ASP A 456 -28.56 -5.39 -5.37
N ALA A 457 -27.46 -5.04 -6.04
CA ALA A 457 -26.56 -5.98 -6.72
C ALA A 457 -25.90 -7.02 -5.80
N ALA A 458 -25.70 -6.76 -4.50
CA ALA A 458 -25.19 -7.76 -3.54
C ALA A 458 -26.28 -8.75 -3.09
N ALA A 459 -27.52 -8.28 -2.97
CA ALA A 459 -28.68 -9.11 -2.68
C ALA A 459 -29.09 -9.95 -3.90
N ASP A 460 -29.10 -9.37 -5.10
CA ASP A 460 -29.45 -10.02 -6.37
C ASP A 460 -28.38 -10.99 -6.89
N ALA A 461 -27.11 -10.77 -6.55
CA ALA A 461 -26.01 -11.72 -6.84
C ALA A 461 -25.84 -12.81 -5.75
N GLY A 462 -26.67 -12.80 -4.70
CA GLY A 462 -26.56 -13.74 -3.58
C GLY A 462 -25.26 -13.61 -2.76
N VAL A 463 -24.57 -12.48 -2.86
CA VAL A 463 -23.30 -12.22 -2.17
C VAL A 463 -23.60 -11.64 -0.79
N HIS A 464 -23.61 -12.50 0.22
CA HIS A 464 -23.71 -12.08 1.63
C HIS A 464 -22.45 -11.31 2.04
N VAL A 465 -22.60 -10.02 2.39
CA VAL A 465 -21.51 -9.23 2.97
C VAL A 465 -21.34 -9.64 4.44
N PRO A 466 -20.17 -10.16 4.86
CA PRO A 466 -19.94 -10.59 6.23
C PRO A 466 -20.19 -9.47 7.24
N SER A 467 -20.67 -9.83 8.43
CA SER A 467 -20.87 -8.87 9.53
C SER A 467 -19.60 -8.13 9.92
N SER A 468 -18.43 -8.77 9.81
CA SER A 468 -17.12 -8.13 10.05
C SER A 468 -16.82 -6.96 9.12
N LYS A 469 -17.49 -6.87 7.97
CA LYS A 469 -17.35 -5.73 7.05
C LYS A 469 -18.43 -4.67 7.24
N ARG A 470 -19.31 -4.80 8.24
CA ARG A 470 -20.47 -3.92 8.41
C ARG A 470 -20.40 -3.17 9.73
N LEU A 471 -20.75 -1.90 9.69
CA LEU A 471 -20.89 -1.07 10.89
C LEU A 471 -22.30 -1.26 11.45
N LEU A 472 -22.51 -2.22 12.34
CA LEU A 472 -23.85 -2.59 12.83
C LEU A 472 -24.31 -1.71 14.01
N THR A 473 -24.30 -0.40 13.80
CA THR A 473 -24.63 0.62 14.80
C THR A 473 -26.10 1.08 14.74
N ASP A 474 -26.58 1.60 15.86
CA ASP A 474 -27.96 2.06 16.09
C ASP A 474 -28.01 3.40 16.87
N GLU A 475 -29.21 3.79 17.29
CA GLU A 475 -29.47 5.06 17.98
C GLU A 475 -28.88 5.14 19.41
N GLY A 476 -28.39 4.02 19.96
CA GLY A 476 -27.68 3.97 21.24
C GLY A 476 -26.16 3.88 21.08
N SER A 477 -25.65 3.78 19.85
CA SER A 477 -24.23 3.49 19.60
C SER A 477 -23.37 4.75 19.58
N ASN A 478 -22.25 4.78 20.30
CA ASN A 478 -21.23 5.82 20.15
C ASN A 478 -20.15 5.35 19.17
N ILE A 479 -19.71 6.22 18.26
CA ILE A 479 -18.77 5.85 17.20
C ILE A 479 -17.51 6.70 17.28
N LEU A 480 -16.35 6.05 17.36
CA LEU A 480 -15.04 6.66 17.12
C LEU A 480 -14.66 6.41 15.66
N ILE A 481 -14.40 7.46 14.90
CA ILE A 481 -13.83 7.37 13.55
C ILE A 481 -12.45 8.03 13.59
N TYR A 482 -11.40 7.25 13.33
CA TYR A 482 -10.03 7.73 13.25
C TYR A 482 -9.48 7.52 11.85
N MET A 483 -8.96 8.58 11.24
CA MET A 483 -8.37 8.54 9.90
C MET A 483 -6.98 9.14 9.91
N THR A 484 -6.03 8.53 9.19
CA THR A 484 -4.67 9.06 9.04
C THR A 484 -4.12 8.82 7.65
N GLY A 485 -3.45 9.85 7.11
CA GLY A 485 -2.89 9.81 5.77
C GLY A 485 -2.47 11.17 5.25
N HIS A 486 -2.24 11.25 3.94
CA HIS A 486 -1.93 12.50 3.25
C HIS A 486 -3.20 13.21 2.78
N GLY A 487 -3.27 14.51 2.99
CA GLY A 487 -4.44 15.33 2.69
C GLY A 487 -4.05 16.78 2.46
N GLY A 488 -5.05 17.63 2.32
CA GLY A 488 -4.92 19.07 2.18
C GLY A 488 -6.25 19.74 2.46
N SER A 489 -6.43 20.98 2.00
CA SER A 489 -7.66 21.74 2.23
C SER A 489 -8.90 20.98 1.73
N GLU A 490 -9.70 20.49 2.67
CA GLU A 490 -10.99 19.83 2.48
C GLU A 490 -10.94 18.47 1.76
N PHE A 491 -9.78 17.83 1.66
CA PHE A 491 -9.66 16.47 1.11
C PHE A 491 -8.59 15.60 1.80
N LEU A 492 -8.81 14.28 1.75
CA LEU A 492 -7.87 13.25 2.18
C LEU A 492 -7.66 12.23 1.07
N LYS A 493 -6.42 11.88 0.78
CA LYS A 493 -6.08 10.89 -0.27
C LYS A 493 -6.28 9.47 0.23
N PHE A 494 -6.84 8.62 -0.62
CA PHE A 494 -6.93 7.18 -0.47
C PHE A 494 -6.03 6.50 -1.51
N GLN A 495 -5.06 5.74 -1.02
CA GLN A 495 -4.08 4.98 -1.80
C GLN A 495 -3.32 5.78 -2.88
N ASP A 496 -3.24 7.10 -2.75
CA ASP A 496 -2.70 8.02 -3.77
C ASP A 496 -3.43 7.99 -5.12
N SER A 497 -4.63 7.39 -5.20
CA SER A 497 -5.43 7.23 -6.42
C SER A 497 -6.81 7.88 -6.35
N GLU A 498 -7.40 7.92 -5.16
CA GLU A 498 -8.72 8.49 -4.89
C GLU A 498 -8.60 9.59 -3.83
N GLU A 499 -9.59 10.46 -3.76
CA GLU A 499 -9.68 11.51 -2.75
C GLU A 499 -11.10 11.51 -2.17
N ILE A 500 -11.20 11.62 -0.84
CA ILE A 500 -12.46 11.86 -0.15
C ILE A 500 -12.48 13.31 0.32
N SER A 501 -13.59 14.01 0.09
CA SER A 501 -13.74 15.40 0.50
C SER A 501 -14.46 15.55 1.84
N SER A 502 -14.33 16.73 2.44
CA SER A 502 -15.12 17.15 3.59
C SER A 502 -16.65 17.04 3.35
N TRP A 503 -17.10 17.29 2.12
CA TRP A 503 -18.51 17.17 1.73
C TRP A 503 -19.00 15.72 1.73
N ASP A 504 -18.19 14.80 1.19
CA ASP A 504 -18.55 13.37 1.13
C ASP A 504 -18.77 12.80 2.55
N LEU A 505 -17.91 13.20 3.49
CA LEU A 505 -18.04 12.84 4.91
C LEU A 505 -19.29 13.46 5.54
N ALA A 506 -19.55 14.74 5.29
CA ALA A 506 -20.73 15.43 5.80
C ALA A 506 -22.02 14.73 5.37
N ASP A 507 -22.13 14.40 4.08
CA ASP A 507 -23.29 13.70 3.50
C ASP A 507 -23.42 12.27 4.05
N ALA A 508 -22.31 11.57 4.27
CA ALA A 508 -22.32 10.25 4.89
C ALA A 508 -22.83 10.30 6.33
N PHE A 509 -22.36 11.25 7.14
CA PHE A 509 -22.81 11.44 8.51
C PHE A 509 -24.27 11.91 8.58
N ALA A 510 -24.73 12.72 7.64
CA ALA A 510 -26.15 13.08 7.51
C ALA A 510 -27.03 11.85 7.26
N GLN A 511 -26.62 10.95 6.38
CA GLN A 511 -27.35 9.70 6.16
C GLN A 511 -27.32 8.77 7.37
N MET A 512 -26.20 8.72 8.09
CA MET A 512 -26.13 7.97 9.35
C MET A 512 -27.09 8.52 10.39
N HIS A 513 -27.17 9.85 10.50
CA HIS A 513 -28.07 10.54 11.42
C HIS A 513 -29.54 10.31 11.06
N GLU A 514 -29.91 10.48 9.79
CA GLU A 514 -31.28 10.24 9.29
C GLU A 514 -31.74 8.80 9.55
N LYS A 515 -30.82 7.84 9.42
CA LYS A 515 -31.07 6.41 9.71
C LYS A 515 -30.95 6.06 11.20
N ARG A 516 -30.69 7.03 12.07
CA ARG A 516 -30.46 6.86 13.52
C ARG A 516 -29.42 5.78 13.84
N ARG A 517 -28.26 5.87 13.19
CA ARG A 517 -27.18 4.88 13.31
C ARG A 517 -26.04 5.30 14.24
N TYR A 518 -26.22 6.37 15.00
CA TYR A 518 -25.37 6.72 16.12
C TYR A 518 -26.14 7.59 17.12
N ASN A 519 -25.72 7.53 18.38
CA ASN A 519 -26.07 8.47 19.44
C ASN A 519 -25.11 9.67 19.41
N GLU A 520 -23.80 9.39 19.55
CA GLU A 520 -22.73 10.38 19.49
C GLU A 520 -21.58 9.86 18.61
N LEU A 521 -20.90 10.76 17.89
CA LEU A 521 -19.80 10.43 16.99
C LEU A 521 -18.60 11.33 17.25
N LEU A 522 -17.44 10.73 17.49
CA LEU A 522 -16.15 11.39 17.61
C LEU A 522 -15.32 11.13 16.34
N PHE A 523 -15.10 12.18 15.55
CA PHE A 523 -14.26 12.16 14.35
C PHE A 523 -12.87 12.72 14.65
N MET A 524 -11.84 11.90 14.41
CA MET A 524 -10.44 12.24 14.64
C MET A 524 -9.65 12.04 13.35
N ILE A 525 -8.86 13.05 12.95
CA ILE A 525 -8.11 12.97 11.71
C ILE A 525 -6.68 13.52 11.84
N ASP A 526 -5.71 12.70 11.46
CA ASP A 526 -4.29 13.09 11.39
C ASP A 526 -3.83 13.22 9.93
N THR A 527 -3.79 14.47 9.45
CA THR A 527 -3.35 14.82 8.10
C THR A 527 -2.96 16.30 8.02
N CYS A 528 -2.34 16.72 6.91
CA CYS A 528 -2.12 18.14 6.64
C CYS A 528 -3.45 18.87 6.44
N GLN A 529 -3.61 20.05 7.05
CA GLN A 529 -4.84 20.84 7.04
C GLN A 529 -6.06 20.06 7.55
N ALA A 530 -5.84 19.20 8.55
CA ALA A 530 -6.85 18.33 9.12
C ALA A 530 -8.13 19.07 9.56
N ASN A 531 -8.02 20.30 10.09
CA ASN A 531 -9.16 21.05 10.59
C ASN A 531 -10.17 21.44 9.49
N THR A 532 -9.73 21.43 8.23
CA THR A 532 -10.59 21.71 7.09
C THR A 532 -11.55 20.56 6.77
N MET A 533 -11.24 19.33 7.21
CA MET A 533 -12.02 18.13 6.88
C MET A 533 -13.42 18.10 7.51
N TYR A 534 -13.60 18.78 8.64
CA TYR A 534 -14.88 18.82 9.35
C TYR A 534 -15.61 20.15 9.22
N ARG A 535 -15.22 21.03 8.28
CA ARG A 535 -15.89 22.33 8.04
C ARG A 535 -17.34 22.16 7.62
N HIS A 536 -17.59 21.24 6.69
CA HIS A 536 -18.90 21.07 6.09
C HIS A 536 -19.81 20.13 6.90
N PHE A 537 -19.39 19.65 8.07
CA PHE A 537 -20.27 18.84 8.91
C PHE A 537 -21.44 19.67 9.41
N TYR A 538 -22.64 19.09 9.36
CA TYR A 538 -23.89 19.75 9.78
C TYR A 538 -24.83 18.84 10.58
N SER A 539 -24.53 17.55 10.68
CA SER A 539 -25.33 16.60 11.47
C SER A 539 -25.10 16.81 12.96
N PRO A 540 -26.14 16.70 13.82
CA PRO A 540 -25.97 16.83 15.26
C PRO A 540 -25.38 15.54 15.85
N GLY A 541 -24.89 15.62 17.09
CA GLY A 541 -24.26 14.48 17.77
C GLY A 541 -22.77 14.30 17.44
N LEU A 542 -22.16 15.24 16.72
CA LEU A 542 -20.77 15.13 16.26
C LEU A 542 -19.81 15.99 17.07
N LEU A 543 -18.66 15.41 17.38
CA LEU A 543 -17.47 16.09 17.87
C LEU A 543 -16.32 15.77 16.91
N ALA A 544 -15.57 16.79 16.48
CA ALA A 544 -14.47 16.59 15.55
C ALA A 544 -13.18 17.22 16.05
N THR A 545 -12.05 16.56 15.80
CA THR A 545 -10.70 17.07 16.12
C THR A 545 -9.72 16.71 15.01
N GLY A 546 -8.76 17.60 14.75
CA GLY A 546 -7.79 17.47 13.67
C GLY A 546 -6.37 17.86 14.12
N SER A 547 -5.36 17.31 13.46
CA SER A 547 -3.96 17.52 13.84
C SER A 547 -3.35 18.86 13.44
N SER A 548 -3.93 19.60 12.49
CA SER A 548 -3.34 20.83 11.93
C SER A 548 -4.39 21.79 11.35
N GLU A 549 -4.10 23.09 11.44
CA GLU A 549 -4.93 24.17 10.88
C GLU A 549 -4.82 24.30 9.36
N GLU A 550 -5.70 25.11 8.76
CA GLU A 550 -5.54 25.51 7.36
C GLU A 550 -4.17 26.16 7.13
N ASP A 551 -3.56 25.88 5.98
CA ASP A 551 -2.18 26.26 5.63
C ASP A 551 -1.05 25.63 6.48
N GLU A 552 -1.36 24.70 7.38
CA GLU A 552 -0.36 23.94 8.14
C GLU A 552 -0.18 22.49 7.65
N SER A 553 1.02 21.95 7.85
CA SER A 553 1.30 20.52 7.67
C SER A 553 1.16 19.77 8.98
N SER A 554 0.82 18.48 8.93
CA SER A 554 1.05 17.57 10.05
C SER A 554 2.45 16.97 9.95
N TYR A 555 3.07 16.64 11.10
CA TYR A 555 4.48 16.26 11.15
C TYR A 555 4.67 14.83 11.62
N SER A 556 5.57 14.10 10.97
CA SER A 556 6.03 12.79 11.42
C SER A 556 6.90 12.87 12.66
N HIS A 557 6.96 11.80 13.45
CA HIS A 557 7.76 11.67 14.67
C HIS A 557 8.50 10.32 14.72
N HIS A 558 9.45 10.19 15.66
CA HIS A 558 10.33 9.01 15.84
C HIS A 558 10.81 8.37 14.53
N ALA A 559 11.91 8.89 13.98
CA ALA A 559 12.61 8.20 12.90
C ALA A 559 13.32 6.96 13.44
N ASP A 560 13.03 5.79 12.86
CA ASP A 560 13.73 4.55 13.18
C ASP A 560 14.80 4.27 12.11
N ASN A 561 16.05 4.07 12.54
CA ASN A 561 17.17 3.86 11.62
C ASN A 561 17.17 2.46 10.99
N ASP A 562 16.62 1.45 11.69
CA ASP A 562 16.58 0.08 11.23
C ASP A 562 15.41 -0.14 10.26
N VAL A 563 14.25 0.51 10.52
CA VAL A 563 13.10 0.54 9.60
C VAL A 563 13.33 1.54 8.44
N GLY A 564 14.15 2.56 8.68
CA GLY A 564 14.61 3.53 7.68
C GLY A 564 13.63 4.67 7.36
N VAL A 565 12.54 4.79 8.12
CA VAL A 565 11.46 5.79 7.94
C VAL A 565 10.95 6.28 9.30
N ALA A 566 10.13 7.33 9.30
CA ALA A 566 9.38 7.72 10.49
C ALA A 566 8.28 6.70 10.78
N VAL A 567 8.13 6.33 12.06
CA VAL A 567 7.25 5.23 12.46
C VAL A 567 5.96 5.64 13.14
N ILE A 568 5.76 6.93 13.41
CA ILE A 568 4.51 7.46 13.99
C ILE A 568 4.35 8.94 13.60
N ASP A 569 3.15 9.50 13.61
CA ASP A 569 2.94 10.95 13.47
C ASP A 569 2.87 11.65 14.82
N ARG A 570 3.27 12.93 14.85
CA ARG A 570 3.53 13.66 16.09
C ARG A 570 2.26 13.90 16.90
N TRP A 571 1.18 14.35 16.24
CA TRP A 571 -0.10 14.54 16.91
C TRP A 571 -0.64 13.21 17.45
N THR A 572 -0.65 12.17 16.61
CA THR A 572 -1.06 10.82 17.02
C THR A 572 -0.23 10.28 18.19
N TYR A 573 1.09 10.51 18.21
CA TYR A 573 1.96 10.12 19.31
C TYR A 573 1.53 10.75 20.64
N TYR A 574 1.23 12.06 20.68
CA TYR A 574 0.81 12.71 21.93
C TYR A 574 -0.63 12.35 22.34
N VAL A 575 -1.51 12.07 21.38
CA VAL A 575 -2.83 11.47 21.68
C VAL A 575 -2.63 10.10 22.35
N LEU A 576 -1.79 9.24 21.77
CA LEU A 576 -1.48 7.93 22.34
C LEU A 576 -0.80 8.02 23.70
N ASP A 577 0.16 8.92 23.88
CA ASP A 577 0.82 9.16 25.17
C ASP A 577 -0.18 9.54 26.27
N PHE A 578 -1.14 10.41 25.96
CA PHE A 578 -2.25 10.73 26.88
C PHE A 578 -3.10 9.48 27.16
N LEU A 579 -3.53 8.76 26.13
CA LEU A 579 -4.35 7.56 26.29
C LEU A 579 -3.64 6.46 27.06
N GLU A 580 -2.32 6.34 26.95
CA GLU A 580 -1.52 5.32 27.64
C GLU A 580 -1.17 5.70 29.08
N THR A 581 -0.91 6.97 29.36
CA THR A 581 -0.45 7.42 30.68
C THR A 581 -1.58 7.93 31.57
N GLN A 582 -2.63 8.54 31.00
CA GLN A 582 -3.72 9.15 31.73
C GLN A 582 -5.00 8.30 31.72
N VAL A 583 -5.23 7.50 30.66
CA VAL A 583 -6.41 6.63 30.52
C VAL A 583 -6.02 5.18 30.77
N THR A 584 -5.74 4.87 32.05
CA THR A 584 -5.15 3.59 32.48
C THR A 584 -6.11 2.40 32.44
N GLY A 585 -7.41 2.62 32.20
CA GLY A 585 -8.41 1.57 32.10
C GLY A 585 -9.81 2.05 31.69
N PRO A 586 -10.77 1.13 31.50
CA PRO A 586 -12.12 1.44 31.02
C PRO A 586 -12.97 2.26 31.99
N THR A 587 -12.56 2.39 33.25
CA THR A 587 -13.23 3.19 34.29
C THR A 587 -12.56 4.55 34.49
N SER A 588 -11.78 5.04 33.52
CA SER A 588 -11.11 6.32 33.65
C SER A 588 -12.11 7.48 33.62
N GLU A 589 -11.97 8.39 34.57
CA GLU A 589 -12.77 9.63 34.66
C GLU A 589 -12.19 10.77 33.81
N LYS A 590 -11.12 10.49 33.03
CA LYS A 590 -10.55 11.49 32.12
C LYS A 590 -11.54 11.84 31.02
N THR A 591 -11.63 13.14 30.77
CA THR A 591 -12.60 13.72 29.85
C THR A 591 -11.99 14.05 28.50
N LEU A 592 -12.83 14.26 27.49
CA LEU A 592 -12.40 14.77 26.19
C LEU A 592 -11.85 16.20 26.30
N GLY A 593 -12.33 16.98 27.28
CA GLY A 593 -11.70 18.25 27.65
C GLY A 593 -10.25 18.06 28.08
N ASP A 594 -9.97 17.11 28.99
CA ASP A 594 -8.60 16.81 29.43
C ASP A 594 -7.70 16.36 28.27
N LEU A 595 -8.24 15.55 27.34
CA LEU A 595 -7.50 15.09 26.16
C LEU A 595 -7.14 16.26 25.25
N PHE A 596 -8.09 17.12 24.90
CA PHE A 596 -7.84 18.20 23.97
C PHE A 596 -7.05 19.36 24.59
N ASP A 597 -7.16 19.58 25.89
CA ASP A 597 -6.28 20.50 26.63
C ASP A 597 -4.84 20.02 26.72
N SER A 598 -4.59 18.73 26.44
CA SER A 598 -3.22 18.20 26.35
C SER A 598 -2.52 18.55 25.04
N TYR A 599 -3.25 19.06 24.04
CA TYR A 599 -2.68 19.50 22.77
C TYR A 599 -1.83 20.74 22.98
N ASP A 600 -0.58 20.66 22.54
CA ASP A 600 0.42 21.70 22.76
C ASP A 600 1.21 21.91 21.47
N PHE A 601 1.27 23.15 20.99
CA PHE A 601 1.93 23.49 19.73
C PHE A 601 3.42 23.12 19.75
N GLU A 602 4.10 23.30 20.89
CA GLU A 602 5.52 22.94 21.04
C GLU A 602 5.74 21.42 20.92
N LYS A 603 4.73 20.63 21.29
CA LYS A 603 4.74 19.17 21.18
C LYS A 603 4.25 18.67 19.83
N VAL A 604 3.21 19.21 19.21
CA VAL A 604 2.74 18.64 17.93
C VAL A 604 3.27 19.37 16.69
N HIS A 605 3.81 20.58 16.85
CA HIS A 605 4.32 21.48 15.81
C HIS A 605 3.27 21.98 14.80
N SER A 606 1.99 21.80 15.13
CA SER A 606 0.83 22.31 14.39
C SER A 606 -0.28 22.64 15.38
N ASN A 607 -1.23 23.46 14.94
CA ASN A 607 -2.40 23.84 15.72
C ASN A 607 -3.49 22.78 15.56
N ALA A 608 -3.59 21.88 16.54
CA ALA A 608 -4.68 20.92 16.60
C ALA A 608 -6.00 21.65 16.91
N GLY A 609 -7.02 21.43 16.08
CA GLY A 609 -8.33 22.09 16.23
C GLY A 609 -9.40 21.15 16.74
N VAL A 610 -10.43 21.71 17.37
CA VAL A 610 -11.60 20.97 17.86
C VAL A 610 -12.87 21.75 17.52
N ARG A 611 -13.89 21.04 17.04
CA ARG A 611 -15.20 21.59 16.69
C ARG A 611 -16.30 20.99 17.57
N TRP A 612 -17.02 21.86 18.29
CA TRP A 612 -17.98 21.48 19.33
C TRP A 612 -19.45 21.79 19.03
N ASP A 613 -19.75 22.66 18.06
CA ASP A 613 -21.07 23.25 17.84
C ASP A 613 -22.16 22.23 17.45
N LEU A 614 -21.77 21.10 16.86
CA LEU A 614 -22.67 20.01 16.49
C LEU A 614 -22.94 19.03 17.63
N PHE A 615 -22.20 19.13 18.73
CA PHE A 615 -22.36 18.24 19.87
C PHE A 615 -23.52 18.71 20.76
N PRO A 616 -24.40 17.81 21.26
CA PRO A 616 -25.51 18.19 22.13
C PRO A 616 -25.02 18.89 23.39
N GLY A 617 -25.40 20.15 23.58
CA GLY A 617 -24.93 20.99 24.69
C GLY A 617 -23.59 21.70 24.44
N GLY A 618 -23.07 21.64 23.20
CA GLY A 618 -21.89 22.37 22.73
C GLY A 618 -20.61 22.00 23.48
N GLU A 619 -19.69 22.96 23.54
CA GLU A 619 -18.37 22.78 24.16
C GLU A 619 -18.48 22.32 25.63
N HIS A 620 -19.37 22.92 26.42
CA HIS A 620 -19.48 22.57 27.84
C HIS A 620 -19.84 21.08 28.05
N ALA A 621 -20.80 20.57 27.29
CA ALA A 621 -21.19 19.17 27.38
C ALA A 621 -20.11 18.25 26.81
N GLY A 622 -19.56 18.59 25.63
CA GLY A 622 -18.51 17.80 24.98
C GLY A 622 -17.25 17.67 25.82
N ARG A 623 -16.81 18.74 26.48
CA ARG A 623 -15.63 18.72 27.36
C ARG A 623 -15.82 17.83 28.57
N ASN A 624 -17.05 17.65 29.05
CA ASN A 624 -17.38 16.80 30.21
C ASN A 624 -17.61 15.33 29.85
N ARG A 625 -17.65 14.97 28.55
CA ARG A 625 -17.74 13.57 28.13
C ARG A 625 -16.45 12.83 28.44
N ARG A 626 -16.55 11.57 28.89
CA ARG A 626 -15.36 10.78 29.22
C ARG A 626 -14.72 10.24 27.95
N VAL A 627 -13.40 10.12 27.94
CA VAL A 627 -12.67 9.52 26.82
C VAL A 627 -13.15 8.08 26.57
N VAL A 628 -13.41 7.33 27.65
CA VAL A 628 -13.87 5.93 27.57
C VAL A 628 -15.28 5.79 26.97
N ASP A 629 -16.08 6.86 26.90
CA ASP A 629 -17.40 6.82 26.25
C ASP A 629 -17.29 6.68 24.71
N PHE A 630 -16.08 6.86 24.14
CA PHE A 630 -15.76 6.60 22.72
C PHE A 630 -14.65 5.55 22.53
N PHE A 631 -13.66 5.52 23.43
CA PHE A 631 -12.49 4.66 23.29
C PHE A 631 -12.57 3.35 24.06
N GLY A 632 -13.47 3.22 25.03
CA GLY A 632 -13.59 2.05 25.89
C GLY A 632 -14.92 1.34 25.77
N ASN A 633 -15.08 0.22 26.46
CA ASN A 633 -16.34 -0.50 26.53
C ASN A 633 -17.15 -0.06 27.76
N VAL A 634 -18.34 0.46 27.51
CA VAL A 634 -19.26 0.86 28.57
C VAL A 634 -20.18 -0.32 28.90
N GLN A 635 -19.72 -1.22 29.77
CA GLN A 635 -20.62 -2.16 30.46
C GLN A 635 -21.09 -1.55 31.78
N SER A 636 -22.21 -0.82 31.76
CA SER A 636 -22.96 -0.57 32.99
C SER A 636 -23.67 -1.86 33.40
N VAL A 637 -23.11 -2.58 34.38
CA VAL A 637 -23.78 -3.74 34.98
C VAL A 637 -24.93 -3.22 35.85
N GLU A 638 -26.17 -3.29 35.35
CA GLU A 638 -27.34 -3.24 36.23
C GLU A 638 -27.40 -4.56 37.01
N VAL A 639 -27.14 -4.50 38.32
CA VAL A 639 -27.47 -5.60 39.23
C VAL A 639 -29.00 -5.58 39.39
N GLN A 640 -29.73 -6.19 38.45
CA GLN A 640 -31.16 -6.40 38.60
C GLN A 640 -31.39 -7.35 39.78
N GLN A 641 -32.15 -6.88 40.76
CA GLN A 641 -32.54 -7.65 41.93
C GLN A 641 -33.34 -8.89 41.48
N ASN A 642 -32.78 -10.07 41.76
CA ASN A 642 -33.39 -11.40 41.86
C ASN A 642 -34.83 -11.54 41.33
N ASN A 643 -34.97 -11.90 40.05
CA ASN A 643 -36.18 -12.57 39.57
C ASN A 643 -35.97 -14.08 39.60
N THR A 644 -36.67 -14.75 40.52
CA THR A 644 -36.68 -16.21 40.74
C THR A 644 -37.22 -17.03 39.55
N ARG A 645 -37.54 -16.39 38.42
CA ARG A 645 -37.97 -17.05 37.18
C ARG A 645 -36.79 -17.55 36.32
N ASP A 646 -35.70 -16.79 36.24
CA ASP A 646 -34.53 -17.15 35.41
C ASP A 646 -33.78 -18.37 35.94
N LEU A 647 -33.81 -18.61 37.26
CA LEU A 647 -33.17 -19.78 37.87
C LEU A 647 -33.85 -21.11 37.51
N LEU A 648 -35.14 -21.10 37.14
CA LEU A 648 -35.84 -22.31 36.70
C LEU A 648 -35.55 -22.62 35.23
N GLU A 649 -35.40 -21.60 34.38
CA GLU A 649 -35.02 -21.76 32.97
C GLU A 649 -33.55 -22.21 32.85
N LEU A 650 -32.63 -21.58 33.59
CA LEU A 650 -31.22 -22.01 33.65
C LEU A 650 -31.04 -23.44 34.15
N ARG A 651 -31.89 -23.90 35.07
CA ARG A 651 -31.84 -25.27 35.58
C ARG A 651 -32.32 -26.28 34.53
N HIS A 652 -33.33 -25.90 33.74
CA HIS A 652 -33.81 -26.70 32.62
C HIS A 652 -32.75 -26.79 31.51
N ASP A 653 -32.11 -25.68 31.17
CA ASP A 653 -31.06 -25.64 30.15
C ASP A 653 -29.81 -26.43 30.57
N LEU A 654 -29.44 -26.39 31.86
CA LEU A 654 -28.36 -27.22 32.41
C LEU A 654 -28.70 -28.72 32.39
N GLU A 655 -29.96 -29.10 32.59
CA GLU A 655 -30.40 -30.49 32.49
C GLU A 655 -30.39 -31.00 31.03
N VAL A 656 -30.74 -30.14 30.07
CA VAL A 656 -30.66 -30.44 28.63
C VAL A 656 -29.21 -30.58 28.17
N LEU A 657 -28.33 -29.65 28.57
CA LEU A 657 -26.90 -29.71 28.24
C LEU A 657 -26.22 -30.94 28.86
N ARG A 658 -26.62 -31.33 30.08
CA ARG A 658 -26.13 -32.55 30.71
C ARG A 658 -26.56 -33.80 29.96
N ARG A 659 -27.80 -33.87 29.48
CA ARG A 659 -28.28 -34.97 28.62
C ARG A 659 -27.50 -35.07 27.32
N LEU A 660 -27.26 -33.95 26.65
CA LEU A 660 -26.49 -33.92 25.40
C LEU A 660 -25.02 -34.34 25.62
N ALA A 661 -24.43 -33.97 26.75
CA ALA A 661 -23.10 -34.41 27.13
C ALA A 661 -23.06 -35.93 27.38
N ASP A 662 -24.04 -36.46 28.13
CA ASP A 662 -24.13 -37.90 28.41
C ASP A 662 -24.36 -38.72 27.12
N GLU A 663 -25.16 -38.22 26.18
CA GLU A 663 -25.36 -38.83 24.84
C GLU A 663 -24.08 -38.81 24.00
N TYR A 664 -23.31 -37.72 24.06
CA TYR A 664 -22.02 -37.61 23.37
C TYR A 664 -20.99 -38.59 23.94
N TYR A 665 -20.91 -38.72 25.27
CA TYR A 665 -20.00 -39.68 25.91
C TYR A 665 -20.41 -41.14 25.69
N ALA A 666 -21.72 -41.45 25.64
CA ALA A 666 -22.21 -42.78 25.30
C ALA A 666 -21.92 -43.16 23.84
N ALA A 667 -22.03 -42.20 22.91
CA ALA A 667 -21.69 -42.40 21.50
C ALA A 667 -20.17 -42.60 21.30
N ALA A 668 -19.34 -41.89 22.08
CA ALA A 668 -17.89 -42.06 22.07
C ALA A 668 -17.46 -43.44 22.63
N ALA A 669 -18.10 -43.91 23.70
CA ALA A 669 -17.82 -45.24 24.27
C ALA A 669 -18.23 -46.40 23.34
N ALA A 670 -19.36 -46.25 22.63
CA ALA A 670 -19.81 -47.24 21.63
C ALA A 670 -18.88 -47.33 20.41
N ALA A 671 -18.16 -46.25 20.09
CA ALA A 671 -17.17 -46.22 19.00
C ALA A 671 -15.84 -46.92 19.39
N GLU A 672 -15.51 -47.00 20.69
CA GLU A 672 -14.32 -47.69 21.18
C GLU A 672 -14.50 -49.21 21.32
N GLU A 673 -15.71 -49.71 21.59
CA GLU A 673 -16.01 -51.15 21.64
C GLU A 673 -16.11 -51.82 20.25
N GLY A 674 -16.24 -51.02 19.17
CA GLY A 674 -16.41 -51.53 17.80
C GLY A 674 -15.13 -51.95 17.07
N ASN A 675 -13.93 -51.75 17.64
CA ASN A 675 -12.66 -51.93 16.94
C ASN A 675 -11.77 -53.06 17.49
N GLY A 676 -12.38 -54.04 18.16
CA GLY A 676 -11.68 -55.03 18.96
C GLY A 676 -11.94 -56.51 18.64
N THR A 677 -12.14 -56.93 17.39
CA THR A 677 -12.00 -58.37 17.02
C THR A 677 -11.74 -58.55 15.51
N ASP A 678 -10.49 -58.72 15.09
CA ASP A 678 -10.14 -59.82 14.18
C ASP A 678 -8.61 -60.05 14.14
N GLN A 679 -8.13 -60.99 14.96
CA GLN A 679 -6.84 -61.65 14.76
C GLN A 679 -7.06 -63.16 14.91
N SER A 680 -7.10 -63.89 13.79
CA SER A 680 -6.72 -65.29 13.76
C SER A 680 -5.99 -65.67 12.47
N SER A 681 -4.69 -65.91 12.64
CA SER A 681 -3.83 -66.92 12.00
C SER A 681 -4.20 -67.55 10.63
N ALA A 682 -3.27 -67.46 9.67
CA ALA A 682 -2.70 -68.64 8.98
C ALA A 682 -1.34 -68.31 8.29
N PRO A 683 -0.39 -69.28 8.18
CA PRO A 683 0.98 -69.08 7.69
C PRO A 683 1.23 -69.62 6.27
N TYR A 684 2.52 -69.71 5.88
CA TYR A 684 3.17 -70.21 4.64
C TYR A 684 3.42 -69.10 3.59
N GLY A 685 4.60 -68.90 3.02
CA GLY A 685 5.86 -69.66 3.01
C GLY A 685 6.60 -69.32 1.69
N HIS A 686 7.91 -69.12 1.78
CA HIS A 686 8.91 -68.76 0.76
C HIS A 686 9.10 -67.28 0.41
#